data_AF-A0A2T8KJ92-F1
#
_entry.id   AF-A0A2T8KJ92-F1
#
_cell.length_a   1.000
_cell.length_b   1.000
_cell.length_c   1.000
_cell.angle_alpha   90.00
_cell.angle_beta   90.00
_cell.angle_gamma   90.00
#
_symmetry.space_group_name_H-M   'P 1'
#
loop_
_entity.id
_entity.type
_entity.pdbx_description
1 polymer ?
#
loop_
_entity_poly.entity_id
_entity_poly.type
_entity_poly.pdbx_seq_one_letter_code
_entity_poly.pdbx_strand_id
1 'polypeptide(L)'
;MVLEEAPPILLIAIGLDNGFIYCIKGDIARECITRFKLQVEAASNGSTSLPITGLGFRVEGQAHQLFAVTPISVSLFSLHVQPPRRQTLDQIGCQTNAVAMSDRMDLIIGRPEAVYFYEVNGRGPCWAFDGEKKFVGWFRGYLLCIIEDQRTQKGTLNVYDLKNRLIAHSMPVGDVSHLVCEWGYTILIIADKKILCIGEKDMESKLDMLFKKNLYTVAINLVQSQQADPASTAEVLRKYGDHLYGKQDYDEAMSQYIHTIGHLEPSYVIQKFLDAKHIYNLTNYLEKLHDRGLASKDHMTLLLNCYTKLKDVEKLNNFIKDEEGIGEIKFDVETAIRVCRAAGYHEHAMFVAKKAGRYLKILLKDLGRYDEALQYVSGLEANQAGLTVKEYGKILVERRPSETVEILLRLCTDVGDPTTRGSNNMHLLMIPSPMDFVNIFVHSPQYLMEFLENYIKAVKDSPAQTEIHNTLLELYISNALSFSSVSQENGFENHNIKEINAKETANGYKSGTREKAILGKQDTKIAKSIADRRRKGLALLKSAWTSEMQEPLYDVDLALILCNTHAFKDGLLCLYEKLKLCKEVISCYKQAHDHQGLIACCKKLGDSSQGGDPSLCGDLLKYFGELGEDCSKEVKEVLTYIEKDDVVPPIVVL
;
A
#
# COMPACT_ATOMS: atom_id res chain seq x y z
N MET A 1 -5.24 46.76 15.03
CA MET A 1 -4.28 47.83 15.38
C MET A 1 -3.81 48.44 14.08
N VAL A 2 -4.27 49.65 13.78
CA VAL A 2 -3.67 50.45 12.72
C VAL A 2 -2.30 50.86 13.27
N LEU A 3 -1.21 50.36 12.68
CA LEU A 3 0.11 50.91 12.92
C LEU A 3 0.05 52.35 12.39
N GLU A 4 -0.05 53.34 13.28
CA GLU A 4 0.33 54.70 12.94
C GLU A 4 1.80 54.62 12.51
N GLU A 5 2.04 54.67 11.20
CA GLU A 5 3.37 54.94 10.68
C GLU A 5 3.83 56.26 11.31
N ALA A 6 4.88 56.20 12.12
CA ALA A 6 5.47 57.40 12.70
C ALA A 6 5.81 58.36 11.54
N PRO A 7 5.43 59.65 11.65
CA PRO A 7 5.64 60.61 10.57
C PRO A 7 7.13 60.66 10.18
N PRO A 8 7.44 60.92 8.90
CA PRO A 8 8.82 60.88 8.40
C PRO A 8 9.66 61.94 9.12
N ILE A 9 10.62 61.49 9.91
CA ILE A 9 11.60 62.35 10.57
C ILE A 9 12.65 62.75 9.53
N LEU A 10 12.78 64.05 9.29
CA LEU A 10 13.86 64.61 8.49
C LEU A 10 15.15 64.65 9.32
N LEU A 11 16.20 64.03 8.78
CA LEU A 11 17.56 64.08 9.31
C LEU A 11 18.51 64.57 8.21
N ILE A 12 19.15 65.72 8.44
CA ILE A 12 20.19 66.26 7.56
C ILE A 12 21.43 66.51 8.41
N ALA A 13 22.58 66.06 7.92
CA ALA A 13 23.88 66.37 8.50
C ALA A 13 24.78 66.94 7.41
N ILE A 14 25.42 68.07 7.71
CA ILE A 14 26.36 68.75 6.82
C ILE A 14 27.71 68.79 7.53
N GLY A 15 28.67 68.02 7.01
CA GLY A 15 30.04 68.01 7.49
C GLY A 15 30.82 69.19 6.92
N LEU A 16 31.57 69.88 7.77
CA LEU A 16 32.37 71.05 7.39
C LEU A 16 33.87 70.72 7.39
N ASP A 17 34.65 71.56 6.72
CA ASP A 17 36.11 71.46 6.65
C ASP A 17 36.83 71.71 7.99
N ASN A 18 36.12 72.32 8.94
CA ASN A 18 36.58 72.61 10.29
C ASN A 18 36.11 71.59 11.34
N GLY A 19 35.74 70.36 10.93
CA GLY A 19 35.39 69.27 11.84
C GLY A 19 34.07 69.45 12.62
N PHE A 20 33.30 70.50 12.32
CA PHE A 20 31.93 70.66 12.80
C PHE A 20 30.95 69.96 11.88
N ILE A 21 29.84 69.51 12.47
CA ILE A 21 28.70 68.95 11.74
C ILE A 21 27.47 69.77 12.09
N TYR A 22 26.84 70.34 11.07
CA TYR A 22 25.56 71.03 11.22
C TYR A 22 24.42 70.03 11.03
N CYS A 23 23.60 69.84 12.05
CA CYS A 23 22.50 68.89 12.04
C CYS A 23 21.15 69.61 12.01
N ILE A 24 20.24 69.10 11.18
CA ILE A 24 18.83 69.49 11.13
C ILE A 24 18.02 68.22 11.40
N LYS A 25 17.21 68.23 12.46
CA LYS A 25 16.34 67.13 12.86
C LYS A 25 14.94 67.67 13.06
N GLY A 26 13.94 67.07 12.42
CA GLY A 26 12.57 67.52 12.64
C GLY A 26 11.50 66.68 11.98
N ASP A 27 10.27 66.87 12.45
CA ASP A 27 9.07 66.35 11.81
C ASP A 27 8.56 67.42 10.84
N ILE A 28 8.58 67.10 9.53
CA ILE A 28 8.13 68.03 8.48
C ILE A 28 6.62 68.27 8.60
N ALA A 29 5.84 67.24 8.92
CA ALA A 29 4.38 67.34 8.98
C ALA A 29 3.91 68.18 10.18
N ARG A 30 4.68 68.17 11.28
CA ARG A 30 4.40 68.97 12.49
C ARG A 30 5.17 70.29 12.54
N GLU A 31 5.91 70.65 11.50
CA GLU A 31 6.77 71.84 11.41
C GLU A 31 7.77 72.00 12.59
N CYS A 32 8.08 70.89 13.26
CA CYS A 32 8.95 70.87 14.43
C CYS A 32 10.39 70.61 14.00
N ILE A 33 11.14 71.66 13.67
CA ILE A 33 12.54 71.57 13.20
C ILE A 33 13.52 72.08 14.26
N THR A 34 14.46 71.22 14.65
CA THR A 34 15.59 71.54 15.52
C THR A 34 16.89 71.60 14.73
N ARG A 35 17.74 72.58 15.05
CA ARG A 35 19.05 72.78 14.43
C ARG A 35 20.11 72.85 15.52
N PHE A 36 21.17 72.07 15.39
CA PHE A 36 22.25 72.01 16.37
C PHE A 36 23.57 71.67 15.70
N LYS A 37 24.68 71.91 16.42
CA LYS A 37 26.04 71.62 15.95
C LYS A 37 26.65 70.50 16.77
N LEU A 38 27.37 69.61 16.09
CA LEU A 38 28.22 68.60 16.71
C LEU A 38 29.67 68.91 16.36
N GLN A 39 30.60 68.42 17.19
CA GLN A 39 32.03 68.60 17.01
C GLN A 39 32.74 67.26 17.21
N VAL A 40 33.50 66.81 16.22
CA VAL A 40 34.18 65.50 16.28
C VAL A 40 35.37 65.54 17.23
N GLU A 41 36.22 66.56 17.13
CA GLU A 41 37.38 66.77 18.00
C GLU A 41 37.25 68.10 18.73
N ALA A 42 37.39 68.09 20.05
CA ALA A 42 37.47 69.34 20.82
C ALA A 42 38.85 69.93 20.55
N ALA A 43 38.93 71.20 20.15
CA ALA A 43 40.20 71.87 19.92
C ALA A 43 41.03 71.87 21.22
N SER A 44 41.98 70.97 21.34
CA SER A 44 43.02 71.07 22.36
C SER A 44 43.99 72.16 21.90
N ASN A 45 44.07 73.25 22.66
CA ASN A 45 44.99 74.39 22.53
C ASN A 45 45.94 74.33 21.31
N GLY A 46 45.44 74.78 20.15
CA GLY A 46 46.25 75.01 18.94
C GLY A 46 46.15 73.98 17.81
N SER A 47 45.47 72.84 17.98
CA SER A 47 45.27 71.89 16.89
C SER A 47 44.14 72.32 15.94
N THR A 48 44.45 72.45 14.65
CA THR A 48 43.46 72.69 13.59
C THR A 48 42.50 71.50 13.51
N SER A 49 41.20 71.76 13.68
CA SER A 49 40.15 70.77 13.48
C SER A 49 40.18 70.23 12.05
N LEU A 50 40.12 68.92 11.89
CA LEU A 50 40.21 68.27 10.58
C LEU A 50 38.84 68.19 9.87
N PRO A 51 38.83 68.17 8.53
CA PRO A 51 37.60 68.14 7.75
C PRO A 51 36.79 66.86 8.00
N ILE A 52 35.47 66.98 7.93
CA ILE A 52 34.59 65.81 7.88
C ILE A 52 34.70 65.19 6.48
N THR A 53 35.20 63.95 6.41
CA THR A 53 35.41 63.21 5.16
C THR A 53 34.29 62.21 4.85
N GLY A 54 33.45 61.90 5.84
CA GLY A 54 32.28 61.05 5.65
C GLY A 54 31.27 61.15 6.78
N LEU A 55 30.00 60.91 6.44
CA LEU A 55 28.87 60.91 7.36
C LEU A 55 27.94 59.74 7.01
N GLY A 56 27.30 59.15 8.02
CA GLY A 56 26.36 58.05 7.81
C GLY A 56 25.34 57.98 8.94
N PHE A 57 24.06 58.03 8.61
CA PHE A 57 23.00 57.85 9.60
C PHE A 57 22.72 56.37 9.83
N ARG A 58 22.53 56.01 11.10
CA ARG A 58 21.89 54.76 11.50
C ARG A 58 20.60 55.10 12.22
N VAL A 59 19.49 54.60 11.70
CA VAL A 59 18.14 54.83 12.24
C VAL A 59 17.50 53.48 12.50
N GLU A 60 17.37 53.11 13.77
CA GLU A 60 16.79 51.83 14.19
C GLU A 60 15.74 52.11 15.29
N GLY A 61 14.46 52.15 14.89
CA GLY A 61 13.37 52.60 15.76
C GLY A 61 13.59 54.04 16.28
N GLN A 62 13.68 54.19 17.60
CA GLN A 62 13.96 55.49 18.25
C GLN A 62 15.46 55.83 18.36
N ALA A 63 16.35 54.87 18.07
CA ALA A 63 17.78 55.08 18.12
C ALA A 63 18.25 55.82 16.86
N HIS A 64 18.40 57.14 16.97
CA HIS A 64 19.02 57.97 15.95
C HIS A 64 20.50 58.16 16.25
N GLN A 65 21.35 57.66 15.37
CA GLN A 65 22.80 57.77 15.50
C GLN A 65 23.43 58.29 14.22
N LEU A 66 24.54 59.02 14.36
CA LEU A 66 25.29 59.58 13.24
C LEU A 66 26.76 59.19 13.37
N PHE A 67 27.24 58.40 12.42
CA PHE A 67 28.66 58.19 12.20
C PHE A 67 29.27 59.43 11.56
N ALA A 68 30.47 59.79 12.00
CA ALA A 68 31.26 60.88 11.47
C ALA A 68 32.71 60.44 11.33
N VAL A 69 33.29 60.73 10.16
CA VAL A 69 34.66 60.35 9.82
C VAL A 69 35.46 61.60 9.52
N THR A 70 36.66 61.67 10.09
CA THR A 70 37.73 62.63 9.71
C THR A 70 38.89 61.83 9.10
N PRO A 71 39.98 62.47 8.62
CA PRO A 71 41.18 61.73 8.19
C PRO A 71 41.83 60.88 9.29
N ILE A 72 41.60 61.20 10.56
CA ILE A 72 42.27 60.53 11.70
C ILE A 72 41.30 59.93 12.72
N SER A 73 39.99 59.99 12.53
CA SER A 73 39.06 59.44 13.52
C SER A 73 37.75 58.95 12.92
N VAL A 74 37.14 58.00 13.62
CA VAL A 74 35.78 57.53 13.40
C VAL A 74 35.02 57.75 14.70
N SER A 75 33.95 58.52 14.66
CA SER A 75 33.14 58.84 15.83
C SER A 75 31.66 58.52 15.57
N LEU A 76 30.95 58.20 16.64
CA LEU A 76 29.52 57.96 16.65
C LEU A 76 28.85 58.94 17.60
N PHE A 77 27.81 59.62 17.11
CA PHE A 77 26.97 60.50 17.90
C PHE A 77 25.61 59.86 18.14
N SER A 78 25.23 59.72 19.41
CA SER A 78 23.89 59.32 19.81
C SER A 78 22.99 60.55 19.93
N LEU A 79 22.05 60.71 18.99
CA LEU A 79 21.18 61.89 18.84
C LEU A 79 19.85 61.78 19.59
N HIS A 80 19.63 60.65 20.28
CA HIS A 80 18.47 60.44 21.15
C HIS A 80 18.69 60.97 22.57
N VAL A 81 19.94 61.27 22.94
CA VAL A 81 20.32 61.87 24.24
C VAL A 81 20.53 63.37 24.05
N GLN A 82 20.16 64.18 25.04
CA GLN A 82 20.39 65.62 25.04
C GLN A 82 21.26 66.03 26.25
N PRO A 83 22.47 66.59 26.04
CA PRO A 83 23.12 66.82 24.74
C PRO A 83 23.53 65.51 24.03
N PRO A 84 23.68 65.52 22.70
CA PRO A 84 24.12 64.35 21.95
C PRO A 84 25.44 63.79 22.48
N ARG A 85 25.47 62.48 22.75
CA ARG A 85 26.65 61.80 23.30
C ARG A 85 27.59 61.37 22.18
N ARG A 86 28.86 61.76 22.24
CA ARG A 86 29.94 61.31 21.34
C ARG A 86 30.64 60.07 21.90
N GLN A 87 30.96 59.13 21.02
CA GLN A 87 31.86 58.02 21.27
C GLN A 87 32.87 57.93 20.12
N THR A 88 34.16 57.81 20.41
CA THR A 88 35.18 57.55 19.38
C THR A 88 35.29 56.04 19.19
N LEU A 89 35.12 55.58 17.94
CA LEU A 89 35.16 54.16 17.56
C LEU A 89 36.55 53.74 17.06
N ASP A 90 37.27 54.63 16.38
CA ASP A 90 38.65 54.40 15.91
C ASP A 90 39.42 55.73 15.85
N GLN A 91 40.74 55.65 16.03
CA GLN A 91 41.71 56.76 15.93
C GLN A 91 42.42 56.76 14.56
N ILE A 92 41.83 56.09 13.57
CA ILE A 92 42.29 56.11 12.19
C ILE A 92 41.06 56.36 11.32
N GLY A 93 41.13 57.36 10.45
CA GLY A 93 40.02 57.76 9.61
C GLY A 93 40.19 57.30 8.16
N CYS A 94 39.70 58.13 7.23
CA CYS A 94 39.98 58.00 5.80
C CYS A 94 39.79 59.33 5.05
N GLN A 95 40.20 59.33 3.79
CA GLN A 95 39.95 60.44 2.86
C GLN A 95 38.48 60.48 2.42
N THR A 96 38.10 61.61 1.81
CA THR A 96 36.77 61.80 1.21
C THR A 96 36.48 60.72 0.17
N ASN A 97 35.20 60.39 -0.04
CA ASN A 97 34.70 59.38 -0.98
C ASN A 97 35.02 57.91 -0.63
N ALA A 98 35.88 57.65 0.36
CA ALA A 98 36.17 56.30 0.85
C ALA A 98 35.22 55.84 1.98
N VAL A 99 34.02 56.41 2.05
CA VAL A 99 33.01 56.12 3.10
C VAL A 99 31.68 55.75 2.45
N ALA A 100 31.05 54.69 2.96
CA ALA A 100 29.71 54.25 2.57
C ALA A 100 28.92 53.71 3.77
N MET A 101 27.62 53.47 3.58
CA MET A 101 26.76 52.76 4.54
C MET A 101 26.28 51.46 3.91
N SER A 102 26.26 50.36 4.66
CA SER A 102 25.69 49.10 4.21
C SER A 102 24.17 49.06 4.35
N ASP A 103 23.52 48.06 3.75
CA ASP A 103 22.08 47.80 3.93
C ASP A 103 21.72 47.47 5.40
N ARG A 104 22.71 47.10 6.22
CA ARG A 104 22.56 46.85 7.66
C ARG A 104 22.81 48.10 8.53
N MET A 105 22.99 49.26 7.89
CA MET A 105 23.32 50.52 8.55
C MET A 105 24.65 50.46 9.33
N ASP A 106 25.59 49.67 8.83
CA ASP A 106 26.97 49.65 9.29
C ASP A 106 27.79 50.63 8.44
N LEU A 107 28.67 51.40 9.08
CA LEU A 107 29.56 52.32 8.39
C LEU A 107 30.73 51.55 7.77
N ILE A 108 31.01 51.83 6.50
CA ILE A 108 32.10 51.22 5.73
C ILE A 108 33.15 52.28 5.46
N ILE A 109 34.42 51.96 5.75
CA ILE A 109 35.56 52.83 5.51
C ILE A 109 36.62 52.09 4.69
N GLY A 110 37.01 52.66 3.56
CA GLY A 110 38.13 52.20 2.75
C GLY A 110 39.45 52.84 3.18
N ARG A 111 40.44 52.00 3.47
CA ARG A 111 41.83 52.40 3.64
C ARG A 111 42.71 51.66 2.61
N PRO A 112 43.97 52.07 2.40
CA PRO A 112 44.84 51.42 1.42
C PRO A 112 44.97 49.92 1.61
N GLU A 113 45.02 49.45 2.85
CA GLU A 113 45.24 48.04 3.21
C GLU A 113 43.97 47.19 3.25
N ALA A 114 42.81 47.80 3.55
CA ALA A 114 41.58 47.08 3.80
C ALA A 114 40.34 47.99 3.78
N VAL A 115 39.17 47.34 3.69
CA VAL A 115 37.87 47.95 3.96
C VAL A 115 37.38 47.48 5.33
N TYR A 116 36.96 48.43 6.16
CA TYR A 116 36.55 48.22 7.56
C TYR A 116 35.07 48.53 7.74
N PHE A 117 34.38 47.67 8.49
CA PHE A 117 33.01 47.89 8.92
C PHE A 117 32.99 48.38 10.37
N TYR A 118 32.08 49.31 10.68
CA TYR A 118 31.89 49.84 12.03
C TYR A 118 30.42 49.71 12.41
N GLU A 119 30.22 49.14 13.59
CA GLU A 119 28.94 49.04 14.26
C GLU A 119 28.91 50.03 15.43
N VAL A 120 27.78 50.07 16.14
CA VAL A 120 27.58 50.93 17.32
C VAL A 120 28.62 50.67 18.42
N ASN A 121 29.05 49.40 18.54
CA ASN A 121 29.97 48.96 19.59
C ASN A 121 31.46 49.15 19.24
N GLY A 122 31.77 49.54 18.00
CA GLY A 122 33.15 49.72 17.54
C GLY A 122 33.42 49.07 16.19
N ARG A 123 34.68 48.72 15.97
CA ARG A 123 35.17 48.12 14.73
C ARG A 123 34.67 46.68 14.59
N GLY A 124 33.95 46.42 13.50
CA GLY A 124 33.47 45.12 13.08
C GLY A 124 34.46 44.42 12.13
N PRO A 125 33.96 43.57 11.21
CA PRO A 125 34.82 42.81 10.29
C PRO A 125 35.58 43.71 9.33
N CYS A 126 36.71 43.21 8.82
CA CYS A 126 37.49 43.89 7.79
C CYS A 126 37.91 42.94 6.67
N TRP A 127 38.07 43.50 5.48
CA TRP A 127 38.44 42.77 4.27
C TRP A 127 39.69 43.39 3.67
N ALA A 128 40.75 42.60 3.60
CA ALA A 128 42.04 43.04 3.05
C ALA A 128 41.93 43.21 1.53
N PHE A 129 42.10 44.44 1.09
CA PHE A 129 42.16 44.82 -0.32
C PHE A 129 43.29 45.82 -0.43
N ASP A 130 44.32 45.51 -1.20
CA ASP A 130 45.45 46.43 -1.36
C ASP A 130 45.12 47.57 -2.34
N GLY A 131 45.90 48.65 -2.29
CA GLY A 131 45.79 49.82 -3.17
C GLY A 131 44.90 50.95 -2.64
N GLU A 132 45.05 52.14 -3.22
CA GLU A 132 44.36 53.34 -2.74
C GLU A 132 42.87 53.31 -3.10
N LYS A 133 41.99 53.37 -2.10
CA LYS A 133 40.53 53.36 -2.27
C LYS A 133 40.01 54.77 -2.56
N LYS A 134 39.89 55.13 -3.83
CA LYS A 134 39.35 56.44 -4.25
C LYS A 134 37.87 56.58 -3.96
N PHE A 135 37.12 55.50 -4.19
CA PHE A 135 35.70 55.43 -3.87
C PHE A 135 35.37 54.11 -3.19
N VAL A 136 34.51 54.19 -2.19
CA VAL A 136 33.84 53.04 -1.60
C VAL A 136 32.34 53.27 -1.73
N GLY A 137 31.62 52.25 -2.17
CA GLY A 137 30.16 52.27 -2.25
C GLY A 137 29.58 50.95 -1.78
N TRP A 138 28.28 50.96 -1.52
CA TRP A 138 27.52 49.75 -1.23
C TRP A 138 26.27 49.76 -2.09
N PHE A 139 26.00 48.63 -2.74
CA PHE A 139 24.82 48.50 -3.58
C PHE A 139 24.29 47.08 -3.53
N ARG A 140 23.08 46.88 -3.00
CA ARG A 140 22.36 45.59 -2.98
C ARG A 140 23.21 44.41 -2.48
N GLY A 141 23.91 44.60 -1.37
CA GLY A 141 24.79 43.57 -0.81
C GLY A 141 26.18 43.46 -1.43
N TYR A 142 26.49 44.23 -2.49
CA TYR A 142 27.83 44.29 -3.07
C TYR A 142 28.63 45.47 -2.50
N LEU A 143 29.90 45.21 -2.20
CA LEU A 143 30.88 46.25 -1.91
C LEU A 143 31.48 46.74 -3.23
N LEU A 144 31.40 48.03 -3.47
CA LEU A 144 31.99 48.70 -4.62
C LEU A 144 33.28 49.39 -4.17
N CYS A 145 34.39 49.14 -4.87
CA CYS A 145 35.63 49.87 -4.64
C CYS A 145 36.24 50.31 -5.97
N ILE A 146 36.58 51.59 -6.06
CA ILE A 146 37.47 52.08 -7.11
C ILE A 146 38.86 52.15 -6.50
N ILE A 147 39.72 51.25 -6.96
CA ILE A 147 41.09 51.11 -6.47
C ILE A 147 42.02 51.67 -7.53
N GLU A 148 42.81 52.68 -7.18
CA GLU A 148 43.83 53.22 -8.06
C GLU A 148 45.15 52.48 -7.86
N ASP A 149 45.75 52.04 -8.96
CA ASP A 149 47.11 51.53 -8.97
C ASP A 149 48.09 52.71 -8.96
N GLN A 150 48.87 52.83 -7.87
CA GLN A 150 49.84 53.90 -7.68
C GLN A 150 50.91 53.97 -8.79
N ARG A 151 51.18 52.86 -9.50
CA ARG A 151 52.18 52.83 -10.58
C ARG A 151 51.65 53.37 -11.89
N THR A 152 50.38 53.10 -12.20
CA THR A 152 49.80 53.41 -13.50
C THR A 152 48.81 54.57 -13.48
N GLN A 153 48.40 55.02 -12.28
CA GLN A 153 47.32 55.99 -12.06
C GLN A 153 46.03 55.60 -12.81
N LYS A 154 45.79 54.30 -12.93
CA LYS A 154 44.56 53.77 -13.53
C LYS A 154 43.68 53.24 -12.41
N GLY A 155 42.45 53.75 -12.36
CA GLY A 155 41.41 53.23 -11.49
C GLY A 155 40.88 51.90 -12.03
N THR A 156 40.59 50.96 -11.14
CA THR A 156 39.81 49.77 -11.46
C THR A 156 38.60 49.74 -10.53
N LEU A 157 37.40 49.69 -11.11
CA LEU A 157 36.20 49.39 -10.36
C LEU A 157 36.15 47.90 -10.09
N ASN A 158 36.05 47.54 -8.82
CA ASN A 158 35.82 46.18 -8.36
C ASN A 158 34.48 46.12 -7.61
N VAL A 159 33.66 45.14 -7.98
CA VAL A 159 32.38 44.82 -7.35
C VAL A 159 32.56 43.49 -6.63
N TYR A 160 32.55 43.52 -5.30
CA TYR A 160 32.80 42.36 -4.45
C TYR A 160 31.51 41.84 -3.85
N ASP A 161 31.28 40.54 -4.01
CA ASP A 161 30.33 39.78 -3.22
C ASP A 161 31.09 39.19 -2.01
N LEU A 162 30.99 39.88 -0.88
CA LEU A 162 31.68 39.48 0.34
C LEU A 162 31.14 38.17 0.93
N LYS A 163 29.84 37.89 0.74
CA LYS A 163 29.20 36.69 1.26
C LYS A 163 29.72 35.44 0.54
N ASN A 164 29.83 35.51 -0.79
CA ASN A 164 30.33 34.42 -1.62
C ASN A 164 31.84 34.49 -1.88
N ARG A 165 32.54 35.47 -1.31
CA ARG A 165 33.99 35.71 -1.47
C ARG A 165 34.41 35.78 -2.94
N LEU A 166 33.61 36.45 -3.78
CA LEU A 166 33.79 36.53 -5.22
C LEU A 166 33.95 37.99 -5.67
N ILE A 167 34.81 38.23 -6.67
CA ILE A 167 34.77 39.46 -7.47
C ILE A 167 33.68 39.27 -8.54
N ALA A 168 32.50 39.85 -8.29
CA ALA A 168 31.36 39.75 -9.20
C ALA A 168 31.63 40.48 -10.53
N HIS A 169 32.34 41.60 -10.47
CA HIS A 169 32.74 42.35 -11.65
C HIS A 169 34.03 43.14 -11.40
N SER A 170 34.88 43.26 -12.42
CA SER A 170 36.07 44.10 -12.39
C SER A 170 36.27 44.74 -13.75
N MET A 171 36.45 46.05 -13.80
CA MET A 171 36.72 46.77 -15.04
C MET A 171 37.67 47.96 -14.82
N PRO A 172 38.59 48.24 -15.76
CA PRO A 172 39.37 49.46 -15.73
C PRO A 172 38.44 50.66 -15.96
N VAL A 173 38.65 51.72 -15.18
CA VAL A 173 37.91 52.97 -15.28
C VAL A 173 38.89 54.14 -15.40
N GLY A 174 38.44 55.22 -16.02
CA GLY A 174 39.20 56.47 -16.06
C GLY A 174 39.19 57.18 -14.71
N ASP A 175 39.49 58.47 -14.73
CA ASP A 175 39.37 59.32 -13.54
C ASP A 175 37.89 59.53 -13.18
N VAL A 176 37.43 58.89 -12.11
CA VAL A 176 36.04 58.90 -11.67
C VAL A 176 35.83 60.08 -10.72
N SER A 177 34.90 60.97 -11.07
CA SER A 177 34.54 62.12 -10.23
C SER A 177 33.48 61.76 -9.21
N HIS A 178 32.51 60.91 -9.56
CA HIS A 178 31.44 60.47 -8.65
C HIS A 178 31.04 59.01 -8.88
N LEU A 179 30.77 58.31 -7.77
CA LEU A 179 30.13 56.99 -7.71
C LEU A 179 28.75 57.17 -7.07
N VAL A 180 27.68 56.84 -7.81
CA VAL A 180 26.30 57.04 -7.38
C VAL A 180 25.52 55.74 -7.56
N CYS A 181 24.70 55.37 -6.59
CA CYS A 181 23.91 54.14 -6.62
C CYS A 181 22.42 54.50 -6.61
N GLU A 182 21.87 54.80 -7.78
CA GLU A 182 20.51 55.34 -7.93
C GLU A 182 19.75 54.65 -9.07
N TRP A 183 18.41 54.67 -8.97
CA TRP A 183 17.50 54.09 -9.97
C TRP A 183 17.76 52.62 -10.29
N GLY A 184 18.36 51.87 -9.35
CA GLY A 184 18.72 50.47 -9.55
C GLY A 184 20.01 50.24 -10.35
N TYR A 185 20.82 51.28 -10.56
CA TYR A 185 22.11 51.20 -11.25
C TYR A 185 23.25 51.69 -10.37
N THR A 186 24.45 51.16 -10.60
CA THR A 186 25.70 51.81 -10.17
C THR A 186 26.16 52.71 -11.31
N ILE A 187 26.22 54.01 -11.05
CA ILE A 187 26.52 55.06 -12.03
C ILE A 187 27.89 55.65 -11.70
N LEU A 188 28.81 55.64 -12.66
CA LEU A 188 30.10 56.33 -12.58
C LEU A 188 30.05 57.57 -13.46
N ILE A 189 30.37 58.72 -12.87
CA ILE A 189 30.59 59.96 -13.62
C ILE A 189 32.10 60.16 -13.75
N ILE A 190 32.59 60.11 -14.99
CA ILE A 190 34.01 60.22 -15.32
C ILE A 190 34.34 61.69 -15.62
N ALA A 191 35.55 62.13 -15.27
CA ALA A 191 36.02 63.51 -15.48
C ALA A 191 35.96 63.97 -16.95
N ASP A 192 36.00 63.03 -17.90
CA ASP A 192 35.85 63.29 -19.34
C ASP A 192 34.38 63.46 -19.81
N LYS A 193 33.46 63.69 -18.86
CA LYS A 193 32.00 63.86 -19.07
C LYS A 193 31.29 62.61 -19.60
N LYS A 194 31.90 61.42 -19.51
CA LYS A 194 31.19 60.16 -19.76
C LYS A 194 30.51 59.66 -18.50
N ILE A 195 29.35 59.03 -18.70
CA ILE A 195 28.58 58.37 -17.65
C ILE A 195 28.55 56.88 -17.98
N LEU A 196 28.97 56.05 -17.03
CA LEU A 196 28.89 54.61 -17.14
C LEU A 196 27.80 54.08 -16.21
N CYS A 197 26.80 53.40 -16.77
CA CYS A 197 25.73 52.78 -15.99
C CYS A 197 25.93 51.27 -15.93
N ILE A 198 26.08 50.74 -14.73
CA ILE A 198 26.29 49.31 -14.46
C ILE A 198 24.99 48.76 -13.86
N GLY A 199 24.34 47.90 -14.62
CA GLY A 199 23.13 47.18 -14.21
C GLY A 199 23.44 45.78 -13.74
N GLU A 200 22.75 45.35 -12.70
CA GLU A 200 22.80 43.97 -12.25
C GLU A 200 22.05 43.05 -13.24
N LYS A 201 22.65 41.93 -13.63
CA LYS A 201 21.99 40.94 -14.49
C LYS A 201 20.85 40.22 -13.78
N ASP A 202 19.89 39.74 -14.56
CA ASP A 202 18.81 38.88 -14.09
C ASP A 202 19.34 37.54 -13.52
N MET A 203 18.49 36.83 -12.78
CA MET A 203 18.86 35.60 -12.08
C MET A 203 19.25 34.46 -13.03
N GLU A 204 18.54 34.30 -14.15
CA GLU A 204 18.80 33.24 -15.13
C GLU A 204 20.18 33.43 -15.77
N SER A 205 20.47 34.64 -16.24
CA SER A 205 21.78 35.03 -16.76
C SER A 205 22.91 34.81 -15.76
N LYS A 206 22.68 35.10 -14.46
CA LYS A 206 23.67 34.84 -13.41
C LYS A 206 23.94 33.36 -13.22
N LEU A 207 22.88 32.55 -13.11
CA LEU A 207 23.00 31.10 -12.95
C LEU A 207 23.73 30.47 -14.12
N ASP A 208 23.40 30.85 -15.35
CA ASP A 208 24.08 30.36 -16.55
C ASP A 208 25.58 30.68 -16.56
N MET A 209 25.97 31.90 -16.14
CA MET A 209 27.38 32.26 -16.01
C MET A 209 28.09 31.43 -14.93
N LEU A 210 27.42 31.16 -13.80
CA LEU A 210 27.99 30.37 -12.70
C LEU A 210 28.14 28.90 -13.11
N PHE A 211 27.15 28.33 -13.80
CA PHE A 211 27.21 26.96 -14.33
C PHE A 211 28.33 26.78 -15.34
N LYS A 212 28.49 27.72 -16.30
CA LYS A 212 29.60 27.69 -17.26
C LYS A 212 30.97 27.73 -16.60
N LYS A 213 31.08 28.35 -15.42
CA LYS A 213 32.32 28.41 -14.61
C LYS A 213 32.43 27.31 -13.56
N ASN A 214 31.47 26.38 -13.50
CA ASN A 214 31.37 25.32 -12.48
C ASN A 214 31.30 25.84 -11.02
N LEU A 215 30.78 27.05 -10.80
CA LEU A 215 30.63 27.67 -9.47
C LEU A 215 29.27 27.36 -8.84
N TYR A 216 28.98 26.08 -8.65
CA TYR A 216 27.66 25.61 -8.19
C TYR A 216 27.33 25.99 -6.73
N THR A 217 28.31 26.01 -5.83
CA THR A 217 28.12 26.42 -4.44
C THR A 217 27.66 27.88 -4.34
N VAL A 218 28.23 28.76 -5.17
CA VAL A 218 27.82 30.15 -5.29
C VAL A 218 26.41 30.26 -5.90
N ALA A 219 26.08 29.42 -6.88
CA ALA A 219 24.75 29.37 -7.48
C ALA A 219 23.68 28.99 -6.43
N ILE A 220 23.96 27.99 -5.58
CA ILE A 220 23.06 27.60 -4.48
C ILE A 220 22.87 28.75 -3.50
N ASN A 221 23.95 29.39 -3.06
CA ASN A 221 23.88 30.53 -2.15
C ASN A 221 23.09 31.71 -2.74
N LEU A 222 23.24 31.96 -4.04
CA LEU A 222 22.52 33.00 -4.75
C LEU A 222 21.00 32.73 -4.70
N VAL A 223 20.57 31.54 -5.11
CA VAL A 223 19.15 31.15 -5.14
C VAL A 223 18.53 31.13 -3.74
N GLN A 224 19.26 30.65 -2.73
CA GLN A 224 18.82 30.69 -1.34
C GLN A 224 18.71 32.13 -0.80
N SER A 225 19.66 33.01 -1.14
CA SER A 225 19.68 34.40 -0.65
C SER A 225 18.56 35.25 -1.24
N GLN A 226 18.15 34.98 -2.48
CA GLN A 226 17.12 35.73 -3.18
C GLN A 226 15.72 35.12 -3.01
N GLN A 227 15.59 34.11 -2.12
CA GLN A 227 14.32 33.39 -1.86
C GLN A 227 13.64 32.92 -3.15
N ALA A 228 14.41 32.35 -4.07
CA ALA A 228 13.82 31.79 -5.28
C ALA A 228 12.88 30.63 -4.93
N ASP A 229 12.02 30.28 -5.89
CA ASP A 229 11.09 29.18 -5.70
C ASP A 229 11.82 27.84 -5.47
N PRO A 230 11.21 26.91 -4.70
CA PRO A 230 11.82 25.61 -4.40
C PRO A 230 12.14 24.78 -5.65
N ALA A 231 11.39 24.94 -6.74
CA ALA A 231 11.64 24.21 -7.99
C ALA A 231 12.91 24.70 -8.70
N SER A 232 13.11 26.02 -8.79
CA SER A 232 14.36 26.62 -9.28
C SER A 232 15.56 26.19 -8.43
N THR A 233 15.39 26.12 -7.11
CA THR A 233 16.45 25.62 -6.21
C THR A 233 16.77 24.15 -6.48
N ALA A 234 15.76 23.31 -6.66
CA ALA A 234 15.94 21.90 -7.00
C ALA A 234 16.64 21.71 -8.36
N GLU A 235 16.40 22.58 -9.34
CA GLU A 235 17.08 22.54 -10.64
C GLU A 235 18.57 22.88 -10.55
N VAL A 236 18.95 23.88 -9.72
CA VAL A 236 20.36 24.18 -9.44
C VAL A 236 21.04 22.98 -8.76
N LEU A 237 20.39 22.39 -7.76
CA LEU A 237 20.89 21.21 -7.04
C LEU A 237 21.01 19.99 -7.94
N ARG A 238 20.06 19.79 -8.87
CA ARG A 238 20.12 18.74 -9.90
C ARG A 238 21.33 18.93 -10.81
N LYS A 239 21.55 20.14 -11.34
CA LYS A 239 22.73 20.45 -12.17
C LYS A 239 24.04 20.26 -11.40
N TYR A 240 24.07 20.61 -10.11
CA TYR A 240 25.23 20.39 -9.27
C TYR A 240 25.48 18.90 -9.01
N GLY A 241 24.44 18.14 -8.70
CA GLY A 241 24.48 16.68 -8.56
C GLY A 241 24.99 16.00 -9.83
N ASP A 242 24.53 16.44 -11.01
CA ASP A 242 24.99 15.92 -12.31
C ASP A 242 26.48 16.16 -12.54
N HIS A 243 26.97 17.35 -12.17
CA HIS A 243 28.39 17.69 -12.26
C HIS A 243 29.25 16.85 -11.33
N LEU A 244 28.82 16.65 -10.08
CA LEU A 244 29.49 15.80 -9.11
C LEU A 244 29.48 14.33 -9.54
N TYR A 245 28.35 13.86 -10.08
CA TYR A 245 28.22 12.52 -10.64
C TYR A 245 29.20 12.30 -11.80
N GLY A 246 29.32 13.27 -12.71
CA GLY A 246 30.30 13.24 -13.81
C GLY A 246 31.76 13.23 -13.33
N LYS A 247 32.03 13.78 -12.15
CA LYS A 247 33.34 13.72 -11.48
C LYS A 247 33.59 12.44 -10.69
N GLN A 248 32.64 11.50 -10.68
CA GLN A 248 32.68 10.26 -9.88
C GLN A 248 32.61 10.50 -8.36
N ASP A 249 32.15 11.68 -7.93
CA ASP A 249 31.88 11.97 -6.53
C ASP A 249 30.42 11.63 -6.21
N TYR A 250 30.16 10.33 -6.09
CA TYR A 250 28.80 9.78 -6.04
C TYR A 250 28.06 10.07 -4.74
N ASP A 251 28.78 10.07 -3.62
CA ASP A 251 28.20 10.27 -2.29
C ASP A 251 27.73 11.72 -2.16
N GLU A 252 28.57 12.66 -2.60
CA GLU A 252 28.22 14.07 -2.55
C GLU A 252 27.20 14.47 -3.62
N ALA A 253 27.24 13.83 -4.80
CA ALA A 253 26.15 13.94 -5.77
C ALA A 253 24.82 13.46 -5.16
N MET A 254 24.83 12.34 -4.44
CA MET A 254 23.63 11.80 -3.80
C MET A 254 23.09 12.73 -2.72
N SER A 255 23.97 13.31 -1.90
CA SER A 255 23.61 14.35 -0.93
C SER A 255 22.84 15.49 -1.60
N GLN A 256 23.25 15.96 -2.78
CA GLN A 256 22.51 17.00 -3.52
C GLN A 256 21.16 16.51 -4.04
N TYR A 257 21.08 15.31 -4.61
CA TYR A 257 19.82 14.74 -5.11
C TYR A 257 18.79 14.49 -4.01
N ILE A 258 19.20 14.17 -2.78
CA ILE A 258 18.27 14.05 -1.64
C ILE A 258 17.56 15.39 -1.35
N HIS A 259 18.23 16.51 -1.56
CA HIS A 259 17.63 17.83 -1.38
C HIS A 259 16.64 18.19 -2.49
N THR A 260 16.61 17.48 -3.62
CA THR A 260 15.66 17.71 -4.72
C THR A 260 14.37 16.89 -4.60
N ILE A 261 14.27 15.99 -3.62
CA ILE A 261 13.07 15.16 -3.39
C ILE A 261 11.84 16.05 -3.14
N GLY A 262 10.78 15.82 -3.92
CA GLY A 262 9.54 16.59 -3.92
C GLY A 262 9.40 17.53 -5.13
N HIS A 263 10.50 17.83 -5.82
CA HIS A 263 10.52 18.68 -7.01
C HIS A 263 11.11 17.97 -8.24
N LEU A 264 12.08 17.07 -8.02
CA LEU A 264 12.64 16.22 -9.07
C LEU A 264 11.97 14.83 -9.07
N GLU A 265 11.70 14.31 -10.27
CA GLU A 265 11.17 12.95 -10.43
C GLU A 265 12.19 11.90 -9.91
N PRO A 266 11.79 10.99 -8.99
CA PRO A 266 12.69 9.97 -8.45
C PRO A 266 13.36 9.08 -9.52
N SER A 267 12.65 8.77 -10.61
CA SER A 267 13.14 7.96 -11.72
C SER A 267 14.46 8.49 -12.29
N TYR A 268 14.64 9.82 -12.34
CA TYR A 268 15.86 10.46 -12.83
C TYR A 268 17.09 10.06 -12.02
N VAL A 269 16.98 10.08 -10.69
CA VAL A 269 18.08 9.74 -9.78
C VAL A 269 18.25 8.23 -9.74
N ILE A 270 17.15 7.48 -9.62
CA ILE A 270 17.19 6.01 -9.56
C ILE A 270 17.92 5.44 -10.78
N GLN A 271 17.59 5.88 -12.01
CA GLN A 271 18.23 5.39 -13.24
C GLN A 271 19.75 5.58 -13.25
N LYS A 272 20.26 6.66 -12.63
CA LYS A 272 21.71 6.91 -12.53
C LYS A 272 22.40 5.96 -11.55
N PHE A 273 21.74 5.59 -10.46
CA PHE A 273 22.34 4.81 -9.37
C PHE A 273 21.90 3.33 -9.34
N LEU A 274 21.31 2.80 -10.42
CA LEU A 274 20.88 1.40 -10.53
C LEU A 274 22.04 0.39 -10.55
N ASP A 275 23.27 0.80 -10.85
CA ASP A 275 24.44 -0.08 -10.83
C ASP A 275 24.66 -0.64 -9.41
N ALA A 276 24.92 -1.95 -9.32
CA ALA A 276 25.18 -2.65 -8.08
C ALA A 276 26.34 -2.04 -7.27
N LYS A 277 27.29 -1.35 -7.93
CA LYS A 277 28.39 -0.65 -7.25
C LYS A 277 27.92 0.52 -6.37
N HIS A 278 26.74 1.08 -6.65
CA HIS A 278 26.21 2.26 -5.97
C HIS A 278 24.95 1.96 -5.14
N ILE A 279 24.76 0.69 -4.78
CA ILE A 279 23.60 0.23 -4.03
C ILE A 279 23.39 1.00 -2.71
N TYR A 280 24.46 1.41 -2.01
CA TYR A 280 24.35 2.21 -0.79
C TYR A 280 23.75 3.59 -1.04
N ASN A 281 24.18 4.26 -2.12
CA ASN A 281 23.67 5.57 -2.50
C ASN A 281 22.21 5.49 -2.93
N LEU A 282 21.85 4.48 -3.74
CA LEU A 282 20.46 4.22 -4.12
C LEU A 282 19.59 3.92 -2.89
N THR A 283 20.09 3.11 -1.95
CA THR A 283 19.38 2.79 -0.70
C THR A 283 19.12 4.06 0.11
N ASN A 284 20.13 4.90 0.32
CA ASN A 284 19.99 6.16 1.05
C ASN A 284 18.93 7.09 0.40
N TYR A 285 18.94 7.18 -0.93
CA TYR A 285 17.93 7.96 -1.66
C TYR A 285 16.50 7.44 -1.43
N LEU A 286 16.31 6.12 -1.55
CA LEU A 286 15.00 5.48 -1.38
C LEU A 286 14.52 5.53 0.08
N GLU A 287 15.43 5.41 1.06
CA GLU A 287 15.13 5.64 2.48
C GLU A 287 14.63 7.06 2.69
N LYS A 288 15.34 8.08 2.19
CA LYS A 288 14.91 9.48 2.33
C LYS A 288 13.62 9.79 1.57
N LEU A 289 13.37 9.11 0.46
CA LEU A 289 12.11 9.22 -0.29
C LEU A 289 10.93 8.63 0.51
N HIS A 290 11.17 7.49 1.18
CA HIS A 290 10.20 6.85 2.06
C HIS A 290 9.93 7.69 3.33
N ASP A 291 10.97 8.21 3.98
CA ASP A 291 10.86 9.08 5.17
C ASP A 291 9.98 10.30 4.91
N ARG A 292 9.97 10.81 3.67
CA ARG A 292 9.14 11.96 3.24
C ARG A 292 7.73 11.56 2.76
N GLY A 293 7.39 10.28 2.75
CA GLY A 293 6.08 9.79 2.33
C GLY A 293 5.81 9.91 0.82
N LEU A 294 6.85 10.07 -0.01
CA LEU A 294 6.75 10.24 -1.47
C LEU A 294 7.13 8.98 -2.25
N ALA A 295 7.36 7.86 -1.56
CA ALA A 295 7.70 6.59 -2.18
C ALA A 295 6.45 5.87 -2.73
N SER A 296 6.54 5.38 -3.97
CA SER A 296 5.53 4.53 -4.60
C SER A 296 5.74 3.06 -4.22
N LYS A 297 4.76 2.20 -4.56
CA LYS A 297 4.90 0.74 -4.38
C LYS A 297 6.13 0.16 -5.09
N ASP A 298 6.48 0.70 -6.25
CA ASP A 298 7.67 0.30 -7.01
C ASP A 298 8.96 0.74 -6.30
N HIS A 299 9.00 1.96 -5.77
CA HIS A 299 10.15 2.46 -5.00
C HIS A 299 10.40 1.61 -3.75
N MET A 300 9.33 1.24 -3.05
CA MET A 300 9.41 0.40 -1.85
C MET A 300 9.86 -1.03 -2.19
N THR A 301 9.42 -1.56 -3.33
CA THR A 301 9.89 -2.87 -3.82
C THR A 301 11.36 -2.83 -4.20
N LEU A 302 11.83 -1.73 -4.83
CA LEU A 302 13.24 -1.53 -5.13
C LEU A 302 14.10 -1.40 -3.87
N LEU A 303 13.58 -0.72 -2.84
CA LEU A 303 14.26 -0.60 -1.54
C LEU A 303 14.41 -1.97 -0.86
N LEU A 304 13.36 -2.80 -0.88
CA LEU A 304 13.43 -4.19 -0.40
C LEU A 304 14.47 -5.02 -1.17
N ASN A 305 14.56 -4.84 -2.49
CA ASN A 305 15.59 -5.47 -3.32
C ASN A 305 17.00 -5.00 -2.93
N CYS A 306 17.15 -3.74 -2.52
CA CYS A 306 18.42 -3.21 -2.04
C CYS A 306 18.82 -3.83 -0.70
N TYR A 307 17.91 -3.87 0.29
CA TYR A 307 18.20 -4.48 1.59
C TYR A 307 18.57 -5.96 1.49
N THR A 308 17.84 -6.72 0.67
CA THR A 308 18.13 -8.15 0.47
C THR A 308 19.51 -8.38 -0.17
N LYS A 309 19.93 -7.53 -1.12
CA LYS A 309 21.26 -7.57 -1.74
C LYS A 309 22.38 -7.13 -0.80
N LEU A 310 22.13 -6.11 0.04
CA LEU A 310 23.07 -5.63 1.06
C LEU A 310 23.23 -6.58 2.24
N LYS A 311 22.32 -7.55 2.38
CA LYS A 311 22.22 -8.46 3.54
C LYS A 311 22.03 -7.73 4.87
N ASP A 312 21.36 -6.59 4.84
CA ASP A 312 20.99 -5.83 6.03
C ASP A 312 19.69 -6.40 6.61
N VAL A 313 19.85 -7.38 7.51
CA VAL A 313 18.72 -8.12 8.10
C VAL A 313 17.92 -7.27 9.08
N GLU A 314 18.55 -6.32 9.76
CA GLU A 314 17.89 -5.42 10.72
C GLU A 314 16.97 -4.45 9.99
N LYS A 315 17.47 -3.75 8.96
CA LYS A 315 16.63 -2.85 8.17
C LYS A 315 15.54 -3.60 7.43
N LEU A 316 15.82 -4.79 6.90
CA LEU A 316 14.79 -5.63 6.27
C LEU A 316 13.72 -6.06 7.27
N ASN A 317 14.10 -6.43 8.49
CA ASN A 317 13.17 -6.76 9.56
C ASN A 317 12.28 -5.57 9.89
N ASN A 318 12.85 -4.39 10.13
CA ASN A 318 12.07 -3.19 10.44
C ASN A 318 11.16 -2.84 9.26
N PHE A 319 11.69 -2.84 8.03
CA PHE A 319 10.88 -2.56 6.84
C PHE A 319 9.66 -3.47 6.69
N ILE A 320 9.77 -4.75 7.09
CA ILE A 320 8.68 -5.74 6.97
C ILE A 320 7.77 -5.77 8.21
N LYS A 321 8.34 -5.61 9.42
CA LYS A 321 7.67 -5.81 10.71
C LYS A 321 7.20 -4.51 11.39
N ASP A 322 7.84 -3.39 11.11
CA ASP A 322 7.64 -2.09 11.77
C ASP A 322 6.43 -1.32 11.21
N GLU A 323 5.68 -1.93 10.27
CA GLU A 323 4.32 -1.45 9.96
C GLU A 323 3.33 -2.00 10.98
N GLU A 324 3.37 -1.39 12.17
CA GLU A 324 2.35 -1.47 13.21
C GLU A 324 0.95 -1.34 12.60
N GLY A 325 0.13 -2.37 12.83
CA GLY A 325 -1.33 -2.39 12.78
C GLY A 325 -2.05 -1.55 11.71
N ILE A 326 -2.70 -2.24 10.77
CA ILE A 326 -3.84 -1.74 9.95
C ILE A 326 -3.46 -0.97 8.65
N GLY A 327 -2.19 -0.90 8.27
CA GLY A 327 -1.75 -0.28 7.00
C GLY A 327 -1.72 -1.22 5.78
N GLU A 328 -2.21 -0.74 4.64
CA GLU A 328 -2.09 -1.35 3.31
C GLU A 328 -0.62 -1.67 2.97
N ILE A 329 -0.33 -2.88 2.46
CA ILE A 329 1.05 -3.28 2.09
C ILE A 329 1.58 -2.31 1.02
N LYS A 330 2.62 -1.54 1.37
CA LYS A 330 3.17 -0.47 0.53
C LYS A 330 4.17 -0.94 -0.53
N PHE A 331 4.31 -2.23 -0.75
CA PHE A 331 5.18 -2.82 -1.77
C PHE A 331 4.50 -3.98 -2.48
N ASP A 332 5.05 -4.40 -3.61
CA ASP A 332 4.52 -5.53 -4.36
C ASP A 332 4.80 -6.86 -3.63
N VAL A 333 3.74 -7.48 -3.11
CA VAL A 333 3.80 -8.71 -2.31
C VAL A 333 4.45 -9.86 -3.08
N GLU A 334 4.12 -10.01 -4.36
CA GLU A 334 4.58 -11.15 -5.17
C GLU A 334 6.08 -11.05 -5.45
N THR A 335 6.54 -9.86 -5.83
CA THR A 335 7.96 -9.56 -6.02
C THR A 335 8.72 -9.66 -4.70
N ALA A 336 8.18 -9.14 -3.59
CA ALA A 336 8.81 -9.23 -2.28
C ALA A 336 9.02 -10.69 -1.84
N ILE A 337 8.00 -11.55 -2.00
CA ILE A 337 8.10 -12.98 -1.69
C ILE A 337 9.16 -13.64 -2.58
N ARG A 338 9.12 -13.39 -3.90
CA ARG A 338 10.07 -13.96 -4.85
C ARG A 338 11.51 -13.59 -4.51
N VAL A 339 11.76 -12.31 -4.23
CA VAL A 339 13.10 -11.79 -3.93
C VAL A 339 13.61 -12.29 -2.58
N CYS A 340 12.78 -12.27 -1.54
CA CYS A 340 13.15 -12.81 -0.24
C CYS A 340 13.49 -14.31 -0.33
N ARG A 341 12.71 -15.10 -1.09
CA ARG A 341 13.01 -16.52 -1.34
C ARG A 341 14.31 -16.72 -2.11
N ALA A 342 14.54 -15.96 -3.18
CA ALA A 342 15.75 -16.06 -3.99
C ALA A 342 17.02 -15.68 -3.20
N ALA A 343 16.90 -14.75 -2.26
CA ALA A 343 17.98 -14.32 -1.39
C ALA A 343 18.16 -15.19 -0.12
N GLY A 344 17.32 -16.20 0.10
CA GLY A 344 17.39 -17.12 1.25
C GLY A 344 16.67 -16.66 2.53
N TYR A 345 15.95 -15.53 2.49
CA TYR A 345 15.16 -15.01 3.62
C TYR A 345 13.76 -15.64 3.68
N HIS A 346 13.72 -16.94 3.99
CA HIS A 346 12.47 -17.72 4.00
C HIS A 346 11.48 -17.27 5.06
N GLU A 347 11.94 -16.88 6.24
CA GLU A 347 11.07 -16.41 7.33
C GLU A 347 10.38 -15.08 6.99
N HIS A 348 11.13 -14.13 6.40
CA HIS A 348 10.59 -12.86 5.93
C HIS A 348 9.58 -13.05 4.80
N ALA A 349 9.88 -13.92 3.83
CA ALA A 349 8.93 -14.28 2.77
C ALA A 349 7.65 -14.90 3.34
N MET A 350 7.76 -15.75 4.35
CA MET A 350 6.63 -16.36 5.04
C MET A 350 5.79 -15.33 5.78
N PHE A 351 6.43 -14.37 6.46
CA PHE A 351 5.76 -13.30 7.17
C PHE A 351 4.96 -12.40 6.20
N VAL A 352 5.57 -11.96 5.10
CA VAL A 352 4.91 -11.16 4.06
C VAL A 352 3.72 -11.92 3.46
N ALA A 353 3.89 -13.23 3.18
CA ALA A 353 2.84 -14.06 2.63
C ALA A 353 1.64 -14.23 3.59
N LYS A 354 1.91 -14.40 4.90
CA LYS A 354 0.88 -14.50 5.95
C LYS A 354 0.08 -13.18 6.07
N LYS A 355 0.77 -12.04 6.14
CA LYS A 355 0.13 -10.71 6.23
C LYS A 355 -0.73 -10.39 5.00
N ALA A 356 -0.34 -10.88 3.82
CA ALA A 356 -1.06 -10.65 2.57
C ALA A 356 -2.21 -11.65 2.28
N GLY A 357 -2.48 -12.63 3.15
CA GLY A 357 -3.51 -13.67 2.94
C GLY A 357 -3.23 -14.62 1.75
N ARG A 358 -2.08 -14.49 1.07
CA ARG A 358 -1.71 -15.30 -0.11
C ARG A 358 -0.81 -16.49 0.23
N TYR A 359 -0.50 -16.68 1.51
CA TYR A 359 0.34 -17.77 2.02
C TYR A 359 -0.16 -19.16 1.60
N LEU A 360 -1.48 -19.38 1.66
CA LEU A 360 -2.06 -20.69 1.38
C LEU A 360 -1.91 -21.09 -0.10
N LYS A 361 -2.09 -20.14 -1.02
CA LYS A 361 -1.92 -20.39 -2.47
C LYS A 361 -0.52 -20.89 -2.79
N ILE A 362 0.50 -20.30 -2.15
CA ILE A 362 1.91 -20.66 -2.34
C ILE A 362 2.19 -22.03 -1.72
N LEU A 363 1.69 -22.30 -0.51
CA LEU A 363 1.85 -23.60 0.15
C LEU A 363 1.24 -24.74 -0.68
N LEU A 364 0.06 -24.51 -1.26
CA LEU A 364 -0.70 -25.53 -1.98
C LEU A 364 -0.24 -25.76 -3.43
N LYS A 365 0.06 -24.70 -4.17
CA LYS A 365 0.40 -24.80 -5.61
C LYS A 365 1.90 -24.91 -5.87
N ASP A 366 2.72 -24.19 -5.12
CA ASP A 366 4.16 -24.08 -5.42
C ASP A 366 5.02 -25.01 -4.56
N LEU A 367 4.65 -25.18 -3.28
CA LEU A 367 5.47 -25.90 -2.29
C LEU A 367 4.97 -27.32 -1.98
N GLY A 368 3.71 -27.64 -2.26
CA GLY A 368 3.12 -28.95 -1.96
C GLY A 368 3.09 -29.32 -0.47
N ARG A 369 3.20 -28.33 0.43
CA ARG A 369 3.24 -28.54 1.89
C ARG A 369 1.82 -28.50 2.47
N TYR A 370 1.06 -29.56 2.22
CA TYR A 370 -0.36 -29.65 2.58
C TYR A 370 -0.62 -29.66 4.09
N ASP A 371 0.29 -30.27 4.88
CA ASP A 371 0.14 -30.38 6.33
C ASP A 371 0.21 -29.01 7.02
N GLU A 372 1.14 -28.15 6.58
CA GLU A 372 1.25 -26.77 7.07
C GLU A 372 0.12 -25.88 6.59
N ALA A 373 -0.40 -26.13 5.38
CA ALA A 373 -1.58 -25.43 4.88
C ALA A 373 -2.80 -25.75 5.78
N LEU A 374 -2.99 -27.00 6.18
CA LEU A 374 -4.06 -27.41 7.10
C LEU A 374 -3.87 -26.87 8.51
N GLN A 375 -2.63 -26.85 9.03
CA GLN A 375 -2.33 -26.24 10.32
C GLN A 375 -2.61 -24.74 10.32
N TYR A 376 -2.29 -24.05 9.22
CA TYR A 376 -2.63 -22.63 9.04
C TYR A 376 -4.14 -22.43 9.00
N VAL A 377 -4.89 -23.20 8.19
CA VAL A 377 -6.36 -23.12 8.13
C VAL A 377 -7.00 -23.38 9.50
N SER A 378 -6.46 -24.34 10.27
CA SER A 378 -6.95 -24.65 11.62
C SER A 378 -6.73 -23.54 12.64
N GLY A 379 -5.79 -22.62 12.39
CA GLY A 379 -5.51 -21.46 13.24
C GLY A 379 -6.25 -20.18 12.84
N LEU A 380 -7.03 -20.20 11.75
CA LEU A 380 -7.84 -19.06 11.31
C LEU A 380 -9.15 -18.98 12.10
N GLU A 381 -9.72 -17.78 12.20
CA GLU A 381 -11.09 -17.59 12.68
C GLU A 381 -12.09 -18.29 11.75
N ALA A 382 -13.22 -18.75 12.30
CA ALA A 382 -14.19 -19.60 11.59
C ALA A 382 -14.67 -19.02 10.23
N ASN A 383 -14.85 -17.70 10.16
CA ASN A 383 -15.27 -17.02 8.92
C ASN A 383 -14.20 -17.06 7.83
N GLN A 384 -12.95 -16.67 8.16
CA GLN A 384 -11.84 -16.76 7.20
C GLN A 384 -11.53 -18.21 6.84
N ALA A 385 -11.58 -19.14 7.80
CA ALA A 385 -11.39 -20.56 7.56
C ALA A 385 -12.43 -21.10 6.57
N GLY A 386 -13.72 -20.77 6.74
CA GLY A 386 -14.80 -21.17 5.83
C GLY A 386 -14.58 -20.68 4.39
N LEU A 387 -14.26 -19.39 4.20
CA LEU A 387 -13.95 -18.83 2.88
C LEU A 387 -12.72 -19.50 2.25
N THR A 388 -11.69 -19.73 3.05
CA THR A 388 -10.45 -20.35 2.60
C THR A 388 -10.67 -21.79 2.14
N VAL A 389 -11.46 -22.56 2.89
CA VAL A 389 -11.80 -23.95 2.52
C VAL A 389 -12.73 -24.00 1.31
N LYS A 390 -13.61 -23.01 1.10
CA LYS A 390 -14.38 -22.92 -0.16
C LYS A 390 -13.48 -22.72 -1.38
N GLU A 391 -12.45 -21.87 -1.28
CA GLU A 391 -11.56 -21.56 -2.41
C GLU A 391 -10.54 -22.68 -2.69
N TYR A 392 -9.96 -23.26 -1.63
CA TYR A 392 -8.84 -24.20 -1.75
C TYR A 392 -9.17 -25.64 -1.36
N GLY A 393 -10.38 -25.90 -0.85
CA GLY A 393 -10.79 -27.19 -0.29
C GLY A 393 -10.72 -28.34 -1.28
N LYS A 394 -10.94 -28.09 -2.58
CA LYS A 394 -10.82 -29.14 -3.61
C LYS A 394 -9.43 -29.78 -3.61
N ILE A 395 -8.38 -28.96 -3.54
CA ILE A 395 -6.98 -29.43 -3.53
C ILE A 395 -6.68 -30.14 -2.21
N LEU A 396 -7.19 -29.62 -1.10
CA LEU A 396 -7.00 -30.18 0.23
C LEU A 396 -7.66 -31.55 0.37
N VAL A 397 -8.89 -31.71 -0.10
CA VAL A 397 -9.61 -33.00 -0.08
C VAL A 397 -8.94 -34.03 -0.98
N GLU A 398 -8.46 -33.64 -2.16
CA GLU A 398 -7.77 -34.57 -3.08
C GLU A 398 -6.45 -35.11 -2.50
N ARG A 399 -5.77 -34.34 -1.65
CA ARG A 399 -4.43 -34.69 -1.14
C ARG A 399 -4.43 -35.20 0.31
N ARG A 400 -5.25 -34.60 1.17
CA ARG A 400 -5.36 -34.83 2.64
C ARG A 400 -6.83 -34.86 3.07
N PRO A 401 -7.61 -35.87 2.63
CA PRO A 401 -9.05 -35.89 2.81
C PRO A 401 -9.50 -35.99 4.26
N SER A 402 -8.88 -36.88 5.06
CA SER A 402 -9.31 -37.13 6.45
C SER A 402 -9.12 -35.89 7.34
N GLU A 403 -7.96 -35.25 7.24
CA GLU A 403 -7.64 -34.05 8.01
C GLU A 403 -8.52 -32.85 7.57
N THR A 404 -8.85 -32.77 6.27
CA THR A 404 -9.76 -31.73 5.75
C THR A 404 -11.20 -31.93 6.22
N VAL A 405 -11.69 -33.18 6.26
CA VAL A 405 -13.02 -33.52 6.80
C VAL A 405 -13.12 -33.17 8.28
N GLU A 406 -12.06 -33.39 9.06
CA GLU A 406 -12.04 -33.02 10.49
C GLU A 406 -12.18 -31.50 10.69
N ILE A 407 -11.47 -30.70 9.90
CA ILE A 407 -11.58 -29.23 9.93
C ILE A 407 -12.99 -28.78 9.54
N LEU A 408 -13.56 -29.35 8.48
CA LEU A 408 -14.93 -29.03 8.06
C LEU A 408 -15.96 -29.39 9.12
N LEU A 409 -15.82 -30.55 9.75
CA LEU A 409 -16.70 -30.97 10.83
C LEU A 409 -16.62 -29.97 11.99
N ARG A 410 -15.42 -29.54 12.36
CA ARG A 410 -15.23 -28.49 13.38
C ARG A 410 -15.91 -27.18 12.98
N LEU A 411 -15.69 -26.70 11.75
CA LEU A 411 -16.30 -25.47 11.24
C LEU A 411 -17.84 -25.51 11.24
N CYS A 412 -18.43 -26.68 10.99
CA CYS A 412 -19.88 -26.86 10.94
C CYS A 412 -20.52 -27.25 12.29
N THR A 413 -19.73 -27.56 13.33
CA THR A 413 -20.24 -28.06 14.63
C THR A 413 -19.79 -27.25 15.84
N ASP A 414 -18.71 -26.48 15.73
CA ASP A 414 -18.15 -25.70 16.84
C ASP A 414 -19.00 -24.46 17.11
N VAL A 415 -19.94 -24.61 18.05
CA VAL A 415 -20.60 -23.49 18.71
C VAL A 415 -19.65 -23.05 19.81
N GLY A 416 -18.94 -21.94 19.61
CA GLY A 416 -17.92 -21.46 20.55
C GLY A 416 -18.35 -21.47 22.04
N ASP A 417 -17.32 -21.53 22.91
CA ASP A 417 -17.38 -21.80 24.36
C ASP A 417 -18.63 -21.24 25.10
N PRO A 418 -19.34 -22.03 25.95
CA PRO A 418 -20.61 -21.61 26.57
C PRO A 418 -20.52 -20.45 27.58
N THR A 419 -19.31 -19.98 27.93
CA THR A 419 -19.09 -18.95 28.95
C THR A 419 -19.41 -17.52 28.49
N THR A 420 -19.61 -17.30 27.19
CA THR A 420 -20.00 -16.01 26.60
C THR A 420 -21.51 -15.91 26.33
N ARG A 421 -22.34 -16.66 27.07
CA ARG A 421 -23.80 -16.49 27.04
C ARG A 421 -24.25 -15.29 27.88
N GLY A 422 -23.84 -14.10 27.45
CA GLY A 422 -24.36 -12.82 27.90
C GLY A 422 -24.88 -12.05 26.69
N SER A 423 -26.16 -12.24 26.37
CA SER A 423 -26.92 -11.43 25.40
C SER A 423 -26.40 -11.43 23.96
N ASN A 424 -26.99 -12.28 23.10
CA ASN A 424 -27.50 -11.91 21.77
C ASN A 424 -27.87 -13.17 20.97
N ASN A 425 -29.14 -13.30 20.62
CA ASN A 425 -29.72 -14.31 19.70
C ASN A 425 -29.21 -14.21 18.24
N MET A 426 -28.06 -13.56 17.99
CA MET A 426 -27.49 -13.34 16.65
C MET A 426 -26.34 -14.30 16.30
N HIS A 427 -25.75 -15.02 17.26
CA HIS A 427 -24.56 -15.86 16.98
C HIS A 427 -24.87 -17.21 16.31
N LEU A 428 -26.12 -17.66 16.31
CA LEU A 428 -26.54 -18.89 15.59
C LEU A 428 -26.51 -18.73 14.05
N LEU A 429 -26.35 -17.51 13.52
CA LEU A 429 -26.41 -17.19 12.09
C LEU A 429 -25.07 -17.34 11.33
N MET A 430 -23.97 -17.74 11.99
CA MET A 430 -22.63 -17.72 11.37
C MET A 430 -22.01 -19.10 11.15
N ILE A 431 -22.65 -20.20 11.57
CA ILE A 431 -22.11 -21.54 11.32
C ILE A 431 -22.41 -21.90 9.85
N PRO A 432 -21.39 -22.16 9.03
CA PRO A 432 -21.60 -22.51 7.62
C PRO A 432 -22.32 -23.85 7.50
N SER A 433 -23.27 -23.92 6.56
CA SER A 433 -23.99 -25.16 6.27
C SER A 433 -23.01 -26.20 5.71
N PRO A 434 -23.10 -27.49 6.09
CA PRO A 434 -22.29 -28.54 5.46
C PRO A 434 -22.54 -28.63 3.94
N MET A 435 -23.73 -28.23 3.48
CA MET A 435 -24.10 -28.23 2.06
C MET A 435 -23.27 -27.23 1.24
N ASP A 436 -22.78 -26.16 1.87
CA ASP A 436 -21.93 -25.16 1.21
C ASP A 436 -20.60 -25.73 0.67
N PHE A 437 -20.18 -26.89 1.20
CA PHE A 437 -18.89 -27.50 0.88
C PHE A 437 -18.99 -28.71 -0.04
N VAL A 438 -20.19 -29.16 -0.43
CA VAL A 438 -20.37 -30.36 -1.28
C VAL A 438 -19.50 -30.32 -2.55
N ASN A 439 -19.40 -29.14 -3.18
CA ASN A 439 -18.65 -28.92 -4.41
C ASN A 439 -17.12 -29.09 -4.28
N ILE A 440 -16.57 -29.17 -3.07
CA ILE A 440 -15.14 -29.45 -2.92
C ILE A 440 -14.82 -30.96 -3.05
N PHE A 441 -15.84 -31.82 -2.91
CA PHE A 441 -15.70 -33.28 -2.90
C PHE A 441 -15.98 -33.95 -4.26
N VAL A 442 -16.02 -33.19 -5.37
CA VAL A 442 -16.40 -33.70 -6.71
C VAL A 442 -15.63 -34.96 -7.12
N HIS A 443 -14.35 -35.06 -6.76
CA HIS A 443 -13.50 -36.22 -7.07
C HIS A 443 -13.29 -37.15 -5.87
N SER A 444 -14.03 -36.96 -4.78
CA SER A 444 -13.84 -37.65 -3.49
C SER A 444 -15.18 -37.89 -2.75
N PRO A 445 -16.17 -38.50 -3.39
CA PRO A 445 -17.53 -38.68 -2.83
C PRO A 445 -17.59 -39.61 -1.61
N GLN A 446 -16.58 -40.47 -1.39
CA GLN A 446 -16.48 -41.30 -0.18
C GLN A 446 -16.26 -40.44 1.07
N TYR A 447 -15.45 -39.39 0.95
CA TYR A 447 -15.19 -38.46 2.06
C TYR A 447 -16.32 -37.47 2.26
N LEU A 448 -17.09 -37.14 1.21
CA LEU A 448 -18.36 -36.42 1.36
C LEU A 448 -19.36 -37.22 2.20
N MET A 449 -19.49 -38.51 1.91
CA MET A 449 -20.35 -39.41 2.67
C MET A 449 -19.92 -39.50 4.13
N GLU A 450 -18.62 -39.66 4.39
CA GLU A 450 -18.07 -39.66 5.75
C GLU A 450 -18.35 -38.33 6.48
N PHE A 451 -18.13 -37.20 5.81
CA PHE A 451 -18.39 -35.87 6.36
C PHE A 451 -19.85 -35.70 6.77
N LEU A 452 -20.80 -35.98 5.87
CA LEU A 452 -22.24 -35.83 6.14
C LEU A 452 -22.74 -36.83 7.19
N GLU A 453 -22.25 -38.07 7.18
CA GLU A 453 -22.57 -39.07 8.21
C GLU A 453 -22.10 -38.64 9.60
N ASN A 454 -20.90 -38.08 9.70
CA ASN A 454 -20.36 -37.59 10.96
C ASN A 454 -21.08 -36.32 11.42
N TYR A 455 -21.49 -35.45 10.49
CA TYR A 455 -22.28 -34.26 10.80
C TYR A 455 -23.65 -34.61 11.40
N ILE A 456 -24.43 -35.50 10.79
CA ILE A 456 -25.75 -35.89 11.32
C ILE A 456 -25.65 -36.59 12.69
N LYS A 457 -24.56 -37.34 12.94
CA LYS A 457 -24.32 -37.91 14.27
C LYS A 457 -24.07 -36.84 15.33
N ALA A 458 -23.41 -35.75 14.95
CA ALA A 458 -23.06 -34.66 15.84
C ALA A 458 -24.21 -33.65 16.03
N VAL A 459 -25.01 -33.40 15.00
CA VAL A 459 -26.07 -32.37 14.96
C VAL A 459 -27.41 -33.01 14.63
N LYS A 460 -28.35 -33.00 15.59
CA LYS A 460 -29.66 -33.67 15.44
C LYS A 460 -30.72 -32.83 14.73
N ASP A 461 -30.72 -31.51 14.95
CA ASP A 461 -31.77 -30.60 14.47
C ASP A 461 -31.19 -29.57 13.48
N SER A 462 -30.63 -30.05 12.37
CA SER A 462 -30.03 -29.17 11.35
C SER A 462 -31.11 -28.59 10.42
N PRO A 463 -31.08 -27.29 10.09
CA PRO A 463 -32.00 -26.71 9.11
C PRO A 463 -31.80 -27.27 7.69
N ALA A 464 -30.59 -27.78 7.37
CA ALA A 464 -30.26 -28.39 6.07
C ALA A 464 -30.52 -29.91 6.05
N GLN A 465 -31.22 -30.46 7.04
CA GLN A 465 -31.36 -31.91 7.24
C GLN A 465 -31.95 -32.62 6.01
N THR A 466 -32.98 -32.06 5.38
CA THR A 466 -33.59 -32.61 4.16
C THR A 466 -32.61 -32.66 2.98
N GLU A 467 -31.86 -31.58 2.77
CA GLU A 467 -30.85 -31.50 1.70
C GLU A 467 -29.71 -32.50 1.92
N ILE A 468 -29.25 -32.64 3.18
CA ILE A 468 -28.21 -33.61 3.55
C ILE A 468 -28.72 -35.04 3.30
N HIS A 469 -29.96 -35.35 3.69
CA HIS A 469 -30.55 -36.67 3.44
C HIS A 469 -30.68 -36.97 1.94
N ASN A 470 -31.09 -35.99 1.14
CA ASN A 470 -31.16 -36.13 -0.32
C ASN A 470 -29.80 -36.48 -0.93
N THR A 471 -28.75 -35.74 -0.55
CA THR A 471 -27.38 -36.02 -1.01
C THR A 471 -26.86 -37.36 -0.50
N LEU A 472 -27.16 -37.74 0.74
CA LEU A 472 -26.80 -39.06 1.26
C LEU A 472 -27.53 -40.19 0.54
N LEU A 473 -28.81 -40.04 0.22
CA LEU A 473 -29.58 -41.02 -0.56
C LEU A 473 -28.98 -41.21 -1.95
N GLU A 474 -28.60 -40.13 -2.63
CA GLU A 474 -27.87 -40.20 -3.90
C GLU A 474 -26.56 -41.00 -3.73
N LEU A 475 -25.73 -40.65 -2.74
CA LEU A 475 -24.46 -41.34 -2.46
C LEU A 475 -24.63 -42.82 -2.08
N TYR A 476 -25.73 -43.17 -1.39
CA TYR A 476 -26.03 -44.53 -0.94
C TYR A 476 -26.59 -45.41 -2.05
N ILE A 477 -27.43 -44.85 -2.93
CA ILE A 477 -28.17 -45.60 -3.93
C ILE A 477 -27.39 -45.69 -5.26
N SER A 478 -26.56 -44.70 -5.59
CA SER A 478 -25.84 -44.66 -6.87
C SER A 478 -24.83 -45.81 -7.06
N ASN A 479 -24.96 -46.47 -8.21
CA ASN A 479 -24.14 -47.61 -8.62
C ASN A 479 -22.67 -47.24 -8.84
N ALA A 480 -22.41 -46.05 -9.38
CA ALA A 480 -21.09 -45.48 -9.53
C ALA A 480 -20.99 -44.20 -8.68
N LEU A 481 -19.86 -44.02 -8.00
CA LEU A 481 -19.54 -42.80 -7.25
C LEU A 481 -19.03 -41.71 -8.21
N SER A 482 -19.80 -41.41 -9.25
CA SER A 482 -19.51 -40.35 -10.23
C SER A 482 -20.67 -39.39 -10.26
N PHE A 483 -20.42 -38.15 -9.83
CA PHE A 483 -21.44 -37.09 -9.77
C PHE A 483 -21.84 -36.67 -11.19
N SER A 484 -23.14 -36.69 -11.50
CA SER A 484 -23.70 -36.05 -12.69
C SER A 484 -24.62 -34.90 -12.26
N SER A 485 -24.01 -33.71 -12.14
CA SER A 485 -24.64 -32.39 -12.23
C SER A 485 -25.78 -32.03 -11.26
N VAL A 486 -25.45 -31.22 -10.25
CA VAL A 486 -26.41 -30.29 -9.62
C VAL A 486 -26.10 -28.87 -10.11
N SER A 487 -27.04 -28.33 -10.89
CA SER A 487 -27.39 -26.91 -11.10
C SER A 487 -26.26 -25.90 -11.39
N GLN A 488 -25.94 -25.71 -12.68
CA GLN A 488 -25.42 -24.44 -13.20
C GLN A 488 -26.60 -23.57 -13.67
N GLU A 489 -26.99 -22.57 -12.87
CA GLU A 489 -27.44 -21.29 -13.41
C GLU A 489 -26.38 -20.25 -13.09
N ASN A 490 -25.49 -20.04 -14.05
CA ASN A 490 -25.03 -18.73 -14.51
C ASN A 490 -24.07 -18.96 -15.68
N GLY A 491 -24.47 -18.46 -16.84
CA GLY A 491 -23.84 -18.74 -18.12
C GLY A 491 -22.42 -18.19 -18.25
N PHE A 492 -21.65 -18.83 -19.12
CA PHE A 492 -21.00 -18.20 -20.26
C PHE A 492 -20.63 -19.28 -21.27
N GLU A 493 -21.03 -19.07 -22.52
CA GLU A 493 -20.75 -19.93 -23.67
C GLU A 493 -19.24 -20.14 -23.87
N ASN A 494 -18.87 -21.35 -24.32
CA ASN A 494 -18.08 -21.46 -25.54
C ASN A 494 -18.11 -22.88 -26.09
N HIS A 495 -18.66 -22.99 -27.29
CA HIS A 495 -18.51 -24.13 -28.19
C HIS A 495 -17.03 -24.43 -28.46
N ASN A 496 -16.65 -25.70 -28.49
CA ASN A 496 -15.94 -26.25 -29.63
C ASN A 496 -15.94 -27.80 -29.61
N ILE A 497 -16.62 -28.34 -30.62
CA ILE A 497 -16.60 -29.72 -31.05
C ILE A 497 -15.26 -30.00 -31.72
N LYS A 498 -14.60 -31.11 -31.39
CA LYS A 498 -13.75 -31.85 -32.35
C LYS A 498 -13.80 -33.35 -32.07
N GLU A 499 -14.39 -34.04 -33.04
CA GLU A 499 -14.22 -35.47 -33.34
C GLU A 499 -12.75 -35.87 -33.37
N ILE A 500 -12.41 -37.06 -32.87
CA ILE A 500 -11.42 -37.93 -33.52
C ILE A 500 -11.92 -39.38 -33.44
N ASN A 501 -12.10 -39.93 -34.65
CA ASN A 501 -12.45 -41.30 -34.97
C ASN A 501 -11.37 -42.32 -34.54
N ALA A 502 -11.87 -43.55 -34.37
CA ALA A 502 -11.14 -44.80 -34.22
C ALA A 502 -10.06 -45.05 -35.28
N LYS A 503 -9.00 -45.75 -34.88
CA LYS A 503 -8.30 -46.71 -35.74
C LYS A 503 -7.73 -47.86 -34.91
N GLU A 504 -8.11 -49.05 -35.34
CA GLU A 504 -7.67 -50.36 -34.89
C GLU A 504 -6.18 -50.60 -35.15
N THR A 505 -5.54 -51.43 -34.31
CA THR A 505 -4.58 -52.42 -34.81
C THR A 505 -4.60 -53.64 -33.90
N ALA A 506 -4.91 -54.79 -34.48
CA ALA A 506 -4.92 -56.11 -33.85
C ALA A 506 -3.51 -56.73 -33.84
N ASN A 507 -3.14 -57.44 -32.76
CA ASN A 507 -2.81 -58.86 -32.76
C ASN A 507 -2.09 -59.31 -31.46
N GLY A 508 -2.40 -60.54 -31.01
CA GLY A 508 -1.47 -61.37 -30.22
C GLY A 508 -2.05 -61.99 -28.95
N TYR A 509 -2.42 -63.26 -29.02
CA TYR A 509 -3.10 -64.06 -27.98
C TYR A 509 -2.16 -64.64 -26.88
N LYS A 510 -2.73 -64.73 -25.66
CA LYS A 510 -2.65 -65.80 -24.62
C LYS A 510 -1.35 -66.07 -23.83
N SER A 511 -1.42 -65.80 -22.52
CA SER A 511 -1.42 -66.76 -21.38
C SER A 511 -1.04 -65.98 -20.11
N GLY A 512 -1.65 -66.08 -18.93
CA GLY A 512 -2.63 -67.00 -18.38
C GLY A 512 -2.70 -66.79 -16.85
N THR A 513 -3.91 -66.83 -16.31
CA THR A 513 -4.23 -67.36 -14.97
C THR A 513 -3.87 -66.60 -13.67
N ARG A 514 -3.49 -65.31 -13.70
CA ARG A 514 -3.39 -64.49 -12.45
C ARG A 514 -4.32 -63.27 -12.37
N GLU A 515 -4.82 -62.76 -13.50
CA GLU A 515 -5.67 -61.56 -13.55
C GLU A 515 -7.16 -61.81 -13.24
N LYS A 516 -7.70 -63.00 -13.57
CA LYS A 516 -9.11 -63.34 -13.25
C LYS A 516 -9.40 -63.41 -11.74
N ALA A 517 -8.39 -63.74 -10.92
CA ALA A 517 -8.54 -63.79 -9.47
C ALA A 517 -8.47 -62.41 -8.80
N ILE A 518 -7.85 -61.42 -9.45
CA ILE A 518 -7.74 -60.03 -8.96
C ILE A 518 -8.97 -59.23 -9.40
N LEU A 519 -9.45 -59.42 -10.63
CA LEU A 519 -10.68 -58.82 -11.13
C LEU A 519 -11.91 -59.29 -10.34
N GLY A 520 -12.02 -60.61 -10.09
CA GLY A 520 -13.11 -61.17 -9.26
C GLY A 520 -13.06 -60.73 -7.78
N LYS A 521 -11.88 -60.36 -7.24
CA LYS A 521 -11.75 -59.78 -5.89
C LYS A 521 -12.12 -58.29 -5.85
N GLN A 522 -11.90 -57.55 -6.93
CA GLN A 522 -12.34 -56.15 -7.05
C GLN A 522 -13.86 -56.05 -7.24
N ASP A 523 -14.44 -56.89 -8.11
CA ASP A 523 -15.88 -56.92 -8.35
C ASP A 523 -16.66 -57.31 -7.08
N THR A 524 -16.14 -58.27 -6.31
CA THR A 524 -16.73 -58.64 -5.01
C THR A 524 -16.61 -57.55 -3.95
N LYS A 525 -15.51 -56.77 -3.94
CA LYS A 525 -15.33 -55.63 -3.02
C LYS A 525 -16.24 -54.46 -3.37
N ILE A 526 -16.43 -54.18 -4.66
CA ILE A 526 -17.34 -53.14 -5.17
C ILE A 526 -18.79 -53.54 -4.90
N ALA A 527 -19.17 -54.79 -5.19
CA ALA A 527 -20.51 -55.30 -4.90
C ALA A 527 -20.83 -55.25 -3.40
N LYS A 528 -19.87 -55.60 -2.53
CA LYS A 528 -20.02 -55.48 -1.08
C LYS A 528 -20.19 -54.03 -0.62
N SER A 529 -19.40 -53.11 -1.17
CA SER A 529 -19.52 -51.67 -0.90
C SER A 529 -20.87 -51.10 -1.34
N ILE A 530 -21.36 -51.48 -2.51
CA ILE A 530 -22.70 -51.09 -2.99
C ILE A 530 -23.79 -51.64 -2.06
N ALA A 531 -23.70 -52.91 -1.66
CA ALA A 531 -24.66 -53.51 -0.74
C ALA A 531 -24.67 -52.84 0.64
N ASP A 532 -23.50 -52.49 1.18
CA ASP A 532 -23.37 -51.78 2.45
C ASP A 532 -23.96 -50.36 2.36
N ARG A 533 -23.71 -49.64 1.27
CA ARG A 533 -24.30 -48.32 0.99
C ARG A 533 -25.82 -48.39 0.84
N ARG A 534 -26.35 -49.34 0.07
CA ARG A 534 -27.80 -49.55 -0.09
C ARG A 534 -28.47 -49.93 1.23
N ARG A 535 -27.80 -50.67 2.11
CA ARG A 535 -28.30 -50.95 3.47
C ARG A 535 -28.44 -49.66 4.29
N LYS A 536 -27.44 -48.76 4.22
CA LYS A 536 -27.53 -47.43 4.85
C LYS A 536 -28.65 -46.59 4.23
N GLY A 537 -28.80 -46.62 2.90
CA GLY A 537 -29.90 -45.97 2.18
C GLY A 537 -31.28 -46.45 2.66
N LEU A 538 -31.49 -47.76 2.77
CA LEU A 538 -32.74 -48.32 3.29
C LEU A 538 -33.00 -47.92 4.74
N ALA A 539 -31.96 -47.92 5.57
CA ALA A 539 -32.07 -47.47 6.95
C ALA A 539 -32.49 -46.00 7.02
N LEU A 540 -31.90 -45.15 6.17
CA LEU A 540 -32.23 -43.73 6.09
C LEU A 540 -33.67 -43.50 5.62
N LEU A 541 -34.13 -44.19 4.57
CA LEU A 541 -35.51 -44.11 4.07
C LEU A 541 -36.54 -44.43 5.17
N LYS A 542 -36.22 -45.38 6.05
CA LYS A 542 -37.07 -45.79 7.18
C LYS A 542 -37.00 -44.84 8.37
N SER A 543 -35.80 -44.40 8.76
CA SER A 543 -35.61 -43.53 9.93
C SER A 543 -36.08 -42.10 9.68
N ALA A 544 -35.94 -41.61 8.44
CA ALA A 544 -36.36 -40.27 8.04
C ALA A 544 -37.85 -40.19 7.63
N TRP A 545 -38.58 -41.31 7.63
CA TRP A 545 -40.03 -41.37 7.43
C TRP A 545 -40.72 -42.32 8.40
N THR A 546 -40.79 -41.91 9.66
CA THR A 546 -41.49 -42.68 10.70
C THR A 546 -43.01 -42.64 10.48
N SER A 547 -43.75 -43.63 10.99
CA SER A 547 -45.21 -43.72 10.80
C SER A 547 -46.00 -42.59 11.49
N GLU A 548 -45.35 -41.80 12.33
CA GLU A 548 -45.93 -40.64 13.03
C GLU A 548 -45.73 -39.32 12.26
N MET A 549 -44.91 -39.32 11.21
CA MET A 549 -44.59 -38.14 10.40
C MET A 549 -45.57 -37.99 9.23
N GLN A 550 -46.05 -36.76 8.99
CA GLN A 550 -46.86 -36.42 7.81
C GLN A 550 -46.04 -36.45 6.52
N GLU A 551 -44.80 -35.97 6.56
CA GLU A 551 -43.88 -35.93 5.41
C GLU A 551 -42.49 -36.42 5.83
N PRO A 552 -41.73 -37.07 4.93
CA PRO A 552 -40.36 -37.49 5.21
C PRO A 552 -39.38 -36.33 5.24
N LEU A 553 -38.25 -36.52 5.93
CA LEU A 553 -37.12 -35.57 5.91
C LEU A 553 -36.22 -35.78 4.67
N TYR A 554 -36.81 -36.04 3.51
CA TYR A 554 -36.17 -36.12 2.19
C TYR A 554 -37.21 -35.89 1.09
N ASP A 555 -36.75 -35.56 -0.12
CA ASP A 555 -37.60 -35.42 -1.30
C ASP A 555 -38.03 -36.80 -1.81
N VAL A 556 -39.33 -37.08 -1.76
CA VAL A 556 -39.92 -38.37 -2.14
C VAL A 556 -39.75 -38.67 -3.62
N ASP A 557 -39.91 -37.66 -4.47
CA ASP A 557 -39.82 -37.81 -5.92
C ASP A 557 -38.37 -38.11 -6.32
N LEU A 558 -37.41 -37.39 -5.72
CA LEU A 558 -36.00 -37.67 -5.88
C LEU A 558 -35.66 -39.10 -5.42
N ALA A 559 -36.16 -39.53 -4.25
CA ALA A 559 -35.91 -40.87 -3.73
C ALA A 559 -36.46 -41.97 -4.65
N LEU A 560 -37.67 -41.78 -5.21
CA LEU A 560 -38.25 -42.69 -6.20
C LEU A 560 -37.42 -42.75 -7.49
N ILE A 561 -36.99 -41.60 -8.02
CA ILE A 561 -36.15 -41.50 -9.22
C ILE A 561 -34.81 -42.22 -8.99
N LEU A 562 -34.15 -42.00 -7.85
CA LEU A 562 -32.88 -42.64 -7.50
C LEU A 562 -33.03 -44.15 -7.38
N CYS A 563 -34.08 -44.62 -6.69
CA CYS A 563 -34.32 -46.05 -6.52
C CYS A 563 -34.64 -46.73 -7.86
N ASN A 564 -35.41 -46.08 -8.74
CA ASN A 564 -35.74 -46.61 -10.05
C ASN A 564 -34.52 -46.62 -11.00
N THR A 565 -33.82 -45.50 -11.09
CA THR A 565 -32.62 -45.31 -11.95
C THR A 565 -31.52 -46.32 -11.63
N HIS A 566 -31.35 -46.66 -10.34
CA HIS A 566 -30.32 -47.61 -9.90
C HIS A 566 -30.83 -49.04 -9.63
N ALA A 567 -32.08 -49.35 -9.98
CA ALA A 567 -32.71 -50.65 -9.75
C ALA A 567 -32.61 -51.13 -8.29
N PHE A 568 -32.88 -50.23 -7.34
CA PHE A 568 -32.88 -50.51 -5.91
C PHE A 568 -34.28 -50.92 -5.42
N LYS A 569 -34.59 -52.21 -5.57
CA LYS A 569 -35.93 -52.79 -5.30
C LYS A 569 -36.42 -52.58 -3.86
N ASP A 570 -35.56 -52.84 -2.87
CA ASP A 570 -35.93 -52.71 -1.45
C ASP A 570 -36.31 -51.27 -1.08
N GLY A 571 -35.67 -50.28 -1.71
CA GLY A 571 -36.00 -48.86 -1.56
C GLY A 571 -37.34 -48.50 -2.19
N LEU A 572 -37.61 -48.99 -3.42
CA LEU A 572 -38.89 -48.79 -4.09
C LEU A 572 -40.06 -49.38 -3.30
N LEU A 573 -39.90 -50.61 -2.81
CA LEU A 573 -40.92 -51.26 -1.98
C LEU A 573 -41.19 -50.44 -0.70
N CYS A 574 -40.14 -50.00 -0.01
CA CYS A 574 -40.28 -49.16 1.19
C CYS A 574 -41.01 -47.83 0.92
N LEU A 575 -40.73 -47.18 -0.22
CA LEU A 575 -41.37 -45.92 -0.60
C LEU A 575 -42.83 -46.12 -1.03
N TYR A 576 -43.11 -47.12 -1.86
CA TYR A 576 -44.47 -47.42 -2.31
C TYR A 576 -45.39 -47.88 -1.18
N GLU A 577 -44.87 -48.67 -0.22
CA GLU A 577 -45.60 -49.03 1.01
C GLU A 577 -46.00 -47.79 1.81
N LYS A 578 -45.11 -46.80 1.94
CA LYS A 578 -45.38 -45.56 2.69
C LYS A 578 -46.33 -44.62 1.95
N LEU A 579 -46.27 -44.59 0.63
CA LEU A 579 -47.17 -43.82 -0.24
C LEU A 579 -48.54 -44.47 -0.46
N LYS A 580 -48.78 -45.67 0.07
CA LYS A 580 -50.01 -46.47 -0.14
C LYS A 580 -50.31 -46.77 -1.62
N LEU A 581 -49.28 -46.79 -2.46
CA LEU A 581 -49.36 -47.05 -3.90
C LEU A 581 -49.42 -48.56 -4.18
N CYS A 582 -50.57 -49.17 -3.90
CA CYS A 582 -50.72 -50.63 -3.85
C CYS A 582 -50.50 -51.33 -5.21
N LYS A 583 -50.86 -50.67 -6.32
CA LYS A 583 -50.75 -51.25 -7.68
C LYS A 583 -49.29 -51.33 -8.14
N GLU A 584 -48.48 -50.36 -7.74
CA GLU A 584 -47.06 -50.24 -8.05
C GLU A 584 -46.23 -51.23 -7.23
N VAL A 585 -46.58 -51.46 -5.95
CA VAL A 585 -46.00 -52.53 -5.12
C VAL A 585 -46.24 -53.90 -5.76
N ILE A 586 -47.48 -54.17 -6.17
CA ILE A 586 -47.85 -55.42 -6.83
C ILE A 586 -47.08 -55.59 -8.14
N SER A 587 -46.95 -54.54 -8.95
CA SER A 587 -46.15 -54.57 -10.18
C SER A 587 -44.68 -54.92 -9.92
N CYS A 588 -44.07 -54.35 -8.87
CA CYS A 588 -42.70 -54.67 -8.47
C CYS A 588 -42.51 -56.14 -8.08
N TYR A 589 -43.42 -56.71 -7.28
CA TYR A 589 -43.36 -58.13 -6.90
C TYR A 589 -43.65 -59.06 -8.09
N LYS A 590 -44.58 -58.69 -8.99
CA LYS A 590 -44.87 -59.42 -10.23
C LYS A 590 -43.64 -59.49 -11.16
N GLN A 591 -42.91 -58.39 -11.33
CA GLN A 591 -41.67 -58.35 -12.11
C GLN A 591 -40.51 -59.14 -11.46
N ALA A 592 -40.58 -59.38 -10.15
CA ALA A 592 -39.56 -60.12 -9.40
C ALA A 592 -39.85 -61.62 -9.24
N HIS A 593 -41.03 -62.11 -9.67
CA HIS A 593 -41.52 -63.47 -9.42
C HIS A 593 -41.46 -63.91 -7.94
N ASP A 594 -41.62 -62.95 -7.00
CA ASP A 594 -41.65 -63.24 -5.57
C ASP A 594 -43.10 -63.44 -5.09
N HIS A 595 -43.56 -64.68 -5.18
CA HIS A 595 -44.95 -65.05 -4.89
C HIS A 595 -45.30 -64.92 -3.40
N GLN A 596 -44.33 -65.17 -2.50
CA GLN A 596 -44.54 -65.07 -1.05
C GLN A 596 -44.61 -63.61 -0.59
N GLY A 597 -43.74 -62.74 -1.11
CA GLY A 597 -43.81 -61.30 -0.86
C GLY A 597 -45.11 -60.67 -1.38
N LEU A 598 -45.56 -61.11 -2.56
CA LEU A 598 -46.82 -60.68 -3.18
C LEU A 598 -48.04 -61.02 -2.30
N ILE A 599 -48.10 -62.24 -1.73
CA ILE A 599 -49.17 -62.68 -0.82
C ILE A 599 -49.12 -61.91 0.51
N ALA A 600 -47.95 -61.77 1.11
CA ALA A 600 -47.79 -61.04 2.37
C ALA A 600 -48.16 -59.56 2.24
N CYS A 601 -47.86 -58.95 1.10
CA CYS A 601 -48.27 -57.59 0.76
C CYS A 601 -49.79 -57.46 0.60
N CYS A 602 -50.41 -58.39 -0.14
CA CYS A 602 -51.85 -58.43 -0.33
C CYS A 602 -52.61 -58.61 1.00
N LYS A 603 -52.09 -59.43 1.92
CA LYS A 603 -52.63 -59.59 3.28
C LYS A 603 -52.54 -58.31 4.13
N LYS A 604 -51.52 -57.47 3.91
CA LYS A 604 -51.36 -56.20 4.64
C LYS A 604 -52.14 -55.05 4.04
N LEU A 605 -52.24 -54.98 2.71
CA LEU A 605 -52.85 -53.87 1.97
C LEU A 605 -54.29 -54.15 1.49
N GLY A 606 -54.77 -55.39 1.65
CA GLY A 606 -56.14 -55.80 1.28
C GLY A 606 -57.16 -55.69 2.42
N ASP A 607 -56.73 -55.44 3.66
CA ASP A 607 -57.63 -55.29 4.81
C ASP A 607 -58.39 -53.96 4.76
N SER A 608 -59.72 -54.03 4.55
CA SER A 608 -60.61 -52.86 4.46
C SER A 608 -60.64 -52.05 5.76
N SER A 609 -60.36 -52.67 6.92
CA SER A 609 -60.34 -51.99 8.23
C SER A 609 -59.14 -51.05 8.42
N GLN A 610 -58.08 -51.21 7.61
CA GLN A 610 -56.88 -50.35 7.60
C GLN A 610 -56.83 -49.39 6.40
N GLY A 611 -57.93 -49.27 5.63
CA GLY A 611 -58.01 -48.44 4.43
C GLY A 611 -57.36 -49.07 3.19
N GLY A 612 -57.28 -50.41 3.15
CA GLY A 612 -56.80 -51.19 2.02
C GLY A 612 -57.80 -51.34 0.87
N ASP A 613 -57.35 -51.84 -0.28
CA ASP A 613 -58.17 -52.08 -1.48
C ASP A 613 -58.49 -53.59 -1.63
N PRO A 614 -59.73 -54.02 -1.36
CA PRO A 614 -60.12 -55.44 -1.45
C PRO A 614 -59.99 -56.04 -2.85
N SER A 615 -60.00 -55.21 -3.90
CA SER A 615 -59.88 -55.68 -5.29
C SER A 615 -58.50 -56.27 -5.62
N LEU A 616 -57.48 -55.96 -4.80
CA LEU A 616 -56.13 -56.49 -4.93
C LEU A 616 -56.06 -58.02 -4.78
N CYS A 617 -56.94 -58.61 -3.96
CA CYS A 617 -57.03 -60.06 -3.81
C CYS A 617 -57.51 -60.74 -5.11
N GLY A 618 -58.42 -60.10 -5.84
CA GLY A 618 -58.90 -60.57 -7.14
C GLY A 618 -57.84 -60.47 -8.23
N ASP A 619 -57.14 -59.34 -8.30
CA ASP A 619 -56.02 -59.13 -9.25
C ASP A 619 -54.83 -60.08 -9.00
N LEU A 620 -54.65 -60.51 -7.76
CA LEU A 620 -53.66 -61.49 -7.35
C LEU A 620 -54.03 -62.91 -7.79
N LEU A 621 -55.29 -63.32 -7.58
CA LEU A 621 -55.81 -64.62 -8.03
C LEU A 621 -55.78 -64.73 -9.56
N LYS A 622 -56.15 -63.64 -10.27
CA LYS A 622 -56.04 -63.57 -11.73
C LYS A 622 -54.60 -63.74 -12.21
N TYR A 623 -53.64 -63.09 -11.55
CA TYR A 623 -52.22 -63.24 -11.88
C TYR A 623 -51.70 -64.67 -11.69
N PHE A 624 -52.03 -65.33 -10.58
CA PHE A 624 -51.65 -66.74 -10.37
C PHE A 624 -52.33 -67.68 -11.36
N GLY A 625 -53.56 -67.37 -11.80
CA GLY A 625 -54.25 -68.12 -12.85
C GLY A 625 -53.64 -67.93 -14.26
N GLU A 626 -53.08 -66.75 -14.54
CA GLU A 626 -52.47 -66.41 -15.83
C GLU A 626 -50.98 -66.78 -15.93
N LEU A 627 -50.33 -67.15 -14.82
CA LEU A 627 -48.88 -67.38 -14.74
C LEU A 627 -48.39 -68.63 -15.48
N GLY A 628 -49.28 -69.62 -15.71
CA GLY A 628 -48.93 -70.88 -16.38
C GLY A 628 -48.04 -71.84 -15.55
N GLU A 629 -47.80 -71.55 -14.27
CA GLU A 629 -47.02 -72.36 -13.31
C GLU A 629 -47.93 -73.00 -12.24
N ASP A 630 -47.47 -74.06 -11.56
CA ASP A 630 -48.22 -74.70 -10.45
C ASP A 630 -48.19 -73.82 -9.19
N CYS A 631 -49.12 -72.87 -9.11
CA CYS A 631 -49.32 -71.94 -7.99
C CYS A 631 -50.41 -72.43 -7.01
N SER A 632 -50.68 -73.75 -6.97
CA SER A 632 -51.80 -74.32 -6.19
C SER A 632 -51.70 -74.06 -4.68
N LYS A 633 -50.49 -73.94 -4.14
CA LYS A 633 -50.27 -73.63 -2.71
C LYS A 633 -50.54 -72.16 -2.40
N GLU A 634 -50.05 -71.27 -3.25
CA GLU A 634 -50.17 -69.83 -3.19
C GLU A 634 -51.63 -69.39 -3.34
N VAL A 635 -52.34 -69.95 -4.32
CA VAL A 635 -53.78 -69.73 -4.53
C VAL A 635 -54.58 -70.20 -3.32
N LYS A 636 -54.27 -71.39 -2.77
CA LYS A 636 -54.94 -71.89 -1.57
C LYS A 636 -54.71 -70.99 -0.36
N GLU A 637 -53.51 -70.44 -0.20
CA GLU A 637 -53.18 -69.52 0.89
C GLU A 637 -53.94 -68.18 0.79
N VAL A 638 -54.10 -67.65 -0.43
CA VAL A 638 -54.89 -66.42 -0.69
C VAL A 638 -56.38 -66.69 -0.48
N LEU A 639 -56.91 -67.81 -0.97
CA LEU A 639 -58.31 -68.19 -0.75
C LEU A 639 -58.65 -68.39 0.73
N THR A 640 -57.73 -69.03 1.50
CA THR A 640 -57.90 -69.22 2.95
C THR A 640 -57.94 -67.87 3.69
N TYR A 641 -57.18 -66.87 3.22
CA TYR A 641 -57.20 -65.52 3.78
C TYR A 641 -58.52 -64.79 3.44
N ILE A 642 -58.99 -64.86 2.19
CA ILE A 642 -60.25 -64.25 1.77
C ILE A 642 -61.44 -64.84 2.54
N GLU A 643 -61.45 -66.16 2.74
CA GLU A 643 -62.52 -66.87 3.47
C GLU A 643 -62.51 -66.56 4.98
N LYS A 644 -61.32 -66.41 5.58
CA LYS A 644 -61.17 -66.19 7.02
C LYS A 644 -61.53 -64.76 7.45
N ASP A 645 -61.15 -63.77 6.65
CA ASP A 645 -61.26 -62.34 7.01
C ASP A 645 -62.37 -61.61 6.21
N ASP A 646 -63.24 -62.34 5.49
CA ASP A 646 -64.39 -61.86 4.68
C ASP A 646 -64.03 -60.67 3.76
N VAL A 647 -62.84 -60.73 3.15
CA VAL A 647 -62.23 -59.59 2.44
C VAL A 647 -62.94 -59.31 1.11
N VAL A 648 -63.44 -60.34 0.42
CA VAL A 648 -64.10 -60.22 -0.88
C VAL A 648 -65.29 -61.19 -0.96
N PRO A 649 -66.46 -60.80 -1.50
CA PRO A 649 -67.61 -61.69 -1.63
C PRO A 649 -67.27 -62.97 -2.41
N PRO A 650 -67.73 -64.16 -1.97
CA PRO A 650 -67.43 -65.44 -2.64
C PRO A 650 -67.77 -65.48 -4.14
N ILE A 651 -68.69 -64.63 -4.59
CA ILE A 651 -69.13 -64.53 -5.99
C ILE A 651 -68.13 -63.82 -6.92
N VAL A 652 -67.18 -63.07 -6.36
CA VAL A 652 -66.11 -62.38 -7.11
C VAL A 652 -64.86 -63.27 -7.20
N VAL A 653 -64.78 -64.30 -6.35
CA VAL A 653 -63.66 -65.24 -6.24
C VAL A 653 -63.87 -66.49 -7.11
N LEU A 654 -65.13 -66.94 -7.26
CA LEU A 654 -65.56 -67.95 -8.24
C LEU A 654 -65.49 -67.40 -9.67
#